data_AF-D8FIL7-F1
#
_entry.id   AF-D8FIL7-F1
#
_cell.length_a   1.000
_cell.length_b   1.000
_cell.length_c   1.000
_cell.angle_alpha   90.00
_cell.angle_beta   90.00
_cell.angle_gamma   90.00
#
_symmetry.space_group_name_H-M   'P 1'
#
loop_
_entity.id
_entity.type
_entity.pdbx_description
1 polymer ?
#
loop_
_entity_poly.entity_id
_entity_poly.type
_entity_poly.pdbx_seq_one_letter_code
_entity_poly.pdbx_strand_id
1 'polypeptide(L)'
;MIGVVFLVIFELSKLRREFSYDELSNIFTSIGFFKLTFLMVLGFLAFIPMINYDLILNRFANCEKSIKYTIKRSIIINSFNNLIGFGGLINMGLRFRYFAKENDDKKLLKFLAKSFLFDLTGISFLSLITLISLIIYKSTIIINYKYWLIGGILYGPLILIVSLYKNTDEFHISKKYSLDVSLTSIVEWTSAMLFFISIAYVLDLKIKFFPVAAIFVVANLIGLISFIPGGLGSFDLAIITILSSIGINTNEVFTWLILYRLFYYIVPFIIGILFFISDLGESFDLKNDKIPSKIVKSIGLDLLCLILYILGALMVISISVPDNLSKIRLFKGFNLLNANLIYQFLSLLLGFSFILLGRANRKRVKSAVKATIIYLLIALFYCILSGFSFIEISLIIISLILITFTREIHFRKQFVYSMENITLDSIVYFAIGTLTVILSVINYGIKIKRTRYFILIPFEKSFVNIIIITGIVYFATRILMDYLKGNKEKLGEKLNRQTVLEILNKYDCYAESALALVGDKDIYYYENENGEKTCAMSICTYRDRVLVMGDAFGKKEDFKKLIENFVTDADKLCYNPVFYEIKENQTIYLHDFGYSFIKFGEKAKVKLSDFVMEGPKRKSQRNVIKKFEKKGLSFEIVSPPYQDDFMEELKKISDSWLDGRIEKGFSLGFFNEDYLKLCPMALVKDGEKNPCFLKYNAHLRRNLGNNRFNEI
;
A
#
# COMPACT_ATOMS: atom_id res chain seq x y z
N MET A 1 6.54 -6.35 -4.59
CA MET A 1 6.23 -7.78 -4.81
C MET A 1 4.76 -8.00 -5.19
N ILE A 2 3.78 -7.53 -4.39
CA ILE A 2 2.34 -7.57 -4.72
C ILE A 2 2.03 -6.91 -6.07
N GLY A 3 2.65 -5.75 -6.36
CA GLY A 3 2.48 -5.09 -7.66
C GLY A 3 2.98 -5.91 -8.85
N VAL A 4 4.07 -6.67 -8.70
CA VAL A 4 4.61 -7.53 -9.77
C VAL A 4 3.68 -8.72 -10.01
N VAL A 5 3.18 -9.35 -8.94
CA VAL A 5 2.23 -10.48 -9.04
C VAL A 5 0.89 -10.02 -9.64
N PHE A 6 0.39 -8.86 -9.24
CA PHE A 6 -0.84 -8.27 -9.82
C PHE A 6 -0.68 -7.97 -11.31
N LEU A 7 0.46 -7.39 -11.71
CA LEU A 7 0.79 -7.13 -13.11
C LEU A 7 0.89 -8.43 -13.92
N VAL A 8 1.55 -9.47 -13.37
CA VAL A 8 1.59 -10.80 -14.01
C VAL A 8 0.17 -11.36 -14.24
N ILE A 9 -0.71 -11.28 -13.24
CA ILE A 9 -2.09 -11.77 -13.36
C ILE A 9 -2.88 -10.94 -14.39
N PHE A 10 -2.69 -9.62 -14.40
CA PHE A 10 -3.32 -8.72 -15.36
C PHE A 10 -2.88 -9.02 -16.80
N GLU A 11 -1.57 -9.10 -17.06
CA GLU A 11 -0.98 -9.48 -18.34
C GLU A 11 -1.48 -10.86 -18.81
N LEU A 12 -1.47 -11.88 -17.94
CA LEU A 12 -1.99 -13.21 -18.26
C LEU A 12 -3.49 -13.19 -18.60
N SER A 13 -4.28 -12.34 -17.93
CA SER A 13 -5.71 -12.18 -18.22
C SER A 13 -5.97 -11.50 -19.58
N LYS A 14 -5.08 -10.60 -20.00
CA LYS A 14 -5.14 -9.93 -21.30
C LYS A 14 -4.75 -10.89 -22.42
N LEU A 15 -3.68 -11.68 -22.24
CA LEU A 15 -3.28 -12.73 -23.19
C LEU A 15 -4.41 -13.73 -23.44
N ARG A 16 -5.14 -14.15 -22.39
CA ARG A 16 -6.31 -15.04 -22.56
C ARG A 16 -7.45 -14.43 -23.40
N ARG A 17 -7.61 -13.10 -23.38
CA ARG A 17 -8.66 -12.42 -24.18
C ARG A 17 -8.27 -12.27 -25.64
N GLU A 18 -6.98 -12.25 -25.93
CA GLU A 18 -6.43 -12.14 -27.29
C GLU A 18 -6.36 -13.50 -28.00
N PHE A 19 -6.36 -14.63 -27.28
CA PHE A 19 -6.19 -15.97 -27.85
C PHE A 19 -7.33 -16.93 -27.48
N SER A 20 -8.05 -17.46 -28.47
CA SER A 20 -8.94 -18.60 -28.27
C SER A 20 -8.13 -19.88 -28.05
N TYR A 21 -8.54 -20.72 -27.10
CA TYR A 21 -7.92 -22.03 -26.85
C TYR A 21 -7.96 -22.91 -28.12
N ASP A 22 -9.04 -22.82 -28.88
CA ASP A 22 -9.25 -23.61 -30.09
C ASP A 22 -8.31 -23.17 -31.22
N GLU A 23 -8.03 -21.87 -31.33
CA GLU A 23 -7.06 -21.33 -32.31
C GLU A 23 -5.64 -21.79 -31.99
N LEU A 24 -5.24 -21.73 -30.71
CA LEU A 24 -3.94 -22.25 -30.27
C LEU A 24 -3.83 -23.76 -30.53
N SER A 25 -4.84 -24.54 -30.20
CA SER A 25 -4.84 -25.99 -30.45
C SER A 25 -4.67 -26.31 -31.96
N ASN A 26 -5.36 -25.56 -32.82
CA ASN A 26 -5.27 -25.71 -34.28
C ASN A 26 -3.90 -25.32 -34.84
N ILE A 27 -3.26 -24.29 -34.28
CA ILE A 27 -1.89 -23.88 -34.65
C ILE A 27 -0.87 -24.96 -34.27
N PHE A 28 -1.00 -25.55 -33.07
CA PHE A 28 -0.05 -26.56 -32.60
C PHE A 28 -0.17 -27.90 -33.35
N THR A 29 -1.40 -28.28 -33.73
CA THR A 29 -1.65 -29.51 -34.50
C THR A 29 -1.17 -29.40 -35.94
N SER A 30 -1.26 -28.22 -36.56
CA SER A 30 -0.81 -28.01 -37.95
C SER A 30 0.72 -27.85 -38.09
N ILE A 31 1.43 -27.33 -37.09
CA ILE A 31 2.88 -27.09 -37.17
C ILE A 31 3.72 -28.37 -36.92
N GLY A 32 3.22 -29.32 -36.13
CA GLY A 32 3.92 -30.56 -35.82
C GLY A 32 4.94 -30.46 -34.66
N PHE A 33 5.05 -31.56 -33.90
CA PHE A 33 5.78 -31.60 -32.62
C PHE A 33 7.28 -31.24 -32.71
N PHE A 34 7.98 -31.70 -33.76
CA PHE A 34 9.42 -31.44 -33.92
C PHE A 34 9.72 -29.96 -34.20
N LYS A 35 8.93 -29.32 -35.08
CA LYS A 35 9.03 -27.88 -35.37
C LYS A 35 8.75 -27.05 -34.11
N LEU A 36 7.75 -27.42 -33.32
CA LEU A 36 7.43 -26.75 -32.05
C LEU A 36 8.54 -26.89 -31.01
N THR A 37 9.10 -28.09 -30.86
CA THR A 37 10.22 -28.32 -29.92
C THR A 37 11.46 -27.53 -30.33
N PHE A 38 11.75 -27.48 -31.64
CA PHE A 38 12.82 -26.66 -32.19
C PHE A 38 12.62 -25.17 -31.87
N LEU A 39 11.41 -24.63 -32.08
CA LEU A 39 11.09 -23.24 -31.74
C LEU A 39 11.20 -22.97 -30.23
N MET A 40 10.83 -23.91 -29.38
CA MET A 40 10.97 -23.77 -27.93
C MET A 40 12.45 -23.64 -27.51
N VAL A 41 13.32 -24.52 -28.03
CA VAL A 41 14.76 -24.48 -27.75
C VAL A 41 15.39 -23.21 -28.32
N LEU A 42 15.08 -22.87 -29.57
CA LEU A 42 15.60 -21.68 -30.23
C LEU A 42 15.17 -20.39 -29.51
N GLY A 43 13.91 -20.33 -29.04
CA GLY A 43 13.37 -19.19 -28.30
C GLY A 43 14.07 -19.01 -26.95
N PHE A 44 14.30 -20.11 -26.23
CA PHE A 44 15.06 -20.05 -24.98
C PHE A 44 16.53 -19.67 -25.22
N LEU A 45 17.18 -20.20 -26.26
CA LEU A 45 18.54 -19.80 -26.65
C LEU A 45 18.62 -18.30 -26.98
N ALA A 46 17.61 -17.75 -27.64
CA ALA A 46 17.55 -16.33 -27.97
C ALA A 46 17.38 -15.43 -26.74
N PHE A 47 16.90 -15.97 -25.60
CA PHE A 47 16.78 -15.27 -24.32
C PHE A 47 18.10 -15.26 -23.52
N ILE A 48 18.98 -16.25 -23.70
CA ILE A 48 20.23 -16.42 -22.93
C ILE A 48 21.14 -15.17 -22.89
N PRO A 49 21.32 -14.38 -23.96
CA PRO A 49 22.17 -13.19 -23.92
C PRO A 49 21.83 -12.23 -22.77
N MET A 50 20.56 -12.15 -22.37
CA MET A 50 20.11 -11.29 -21.26
C MET A 50 20.74 -11.69 -19.91
N ILE A 51 21.20 -12.94 -19.76
CA ILE A 51 21.88 -13.40 -18.55
C ILE A 51 23.16 -12.61 -18.28
N ASN A 52 23.81 -12.16 -19.36
CA ASN A 52 25.08 -11.46 -19.26
C ASN A 52 24.95 -10.06 -18.63
N TYR A 53 23.78 -9.41 -18.71
CA TYR A 53 23.56 -8.12 -18.05
C TYR A 53 23.83 -8.18 -16.55
N ASP A 54 23.28 -9.21 -15.89
CA ASP A 54 23.41 -9.36 -14.45
C ASP A 54 24.78 -9.91 -14.05
N LEU A 55 25.47 -10.66 -14.93
CA LEU A 55 26.87 -11.06 -14.73
C LEU A 55 27.82 -9.87 -14.77
N ILE A 56 27.62 -8.96 -15.73
CA ILE A 56 28.38 -7.71 -15.83
C ILE A 56 28.05 -6.81 -14.62
N LEU A 57 26.77 -6.69 -14.25
CA LEU A 57 26.34 -5.96 -13.05
C LEU A 57 27.06 -6.46 -11.79
N ASN A 58 27.02 -7.77 -11.53
CA ASN A 58 27.63 -8.36 -10.33
C ASN A 58 29.15 -8.10 -10.27
N ARG A 59 29.84 -8.12 -11.42
CA ARG A 59 31.28 -7.85 -11.52
C ARG A 59 31.62 -6.37 -11.28
N PHE A 60 30.89 -5.45 -11.89
CA PHE A 60 31.24 -4.02 -11.85
C PHE A 60 30.64 -3.27 -10.66
N ALA A 61 29.53 -3.75 -10.09
CA ALA A 61 28.93 -3.21 -8.88
C ALA A 61 29.45 -3.89 -7.60
N ASN A 62 30.45 -4.79 -7.70
CA ASN A 62 31.07 -5.52 -6.58
C ASN A 62 30.04 -6.17 -5.63
N CYS A 63 29.02 -6.83 -6.19
CA CYS A 63 27.95 -7.45 -5.42
C CYS A 63 28.39 -8.78 -4.77
N GLU A 64 29.55 -9.35 -5.17
CA GLU A 64 30.18 -10.57 -4.63
C GLU A 64 29.25 -11.79 -4.60
N LYS A 65 28.32 -11.88 -5.55
CA LYS A 65 27.39 -13.03 -5.66
C LYS A 65 28.01 -14.14 -6.50
N SER A 66 27.65 -15.40 -6.21
CA SER A 66 28.09 -16.54 -7.02
C SER A 66 27.49 -16.50 -8.43
N ILE A 67 28.19 -17.12 -9.40
CA ILE A 67 27.72 -17.18 -10.79
C ILE A 67 26.37 -17.90 -10.89
N LYS A 68 26.21 -19.03 -10.18
CA LYS A 68 24.94 -19.79 -10.13
C LYS A 68 23.80 -18.95 -9.56
N TYR A 69 24.06 -18.17 -8.51
CA TYR A 69 23.08 -17.23 -7.96
C TYR A 69 22.66 -16.22 -9.02
N THR A 70 23.64 -15.58 -9.67
CA THR A 70 23.43 -14.53 -10.66
C THR A 70 22.62 -15.02 -11.86
N ILE A 71 22.95 -16.18 -12.42
CA ILE A 71 22.22 -16.79 -13.55
C ILE A 71 20.76 -17.03 -13.20
N LYS A 72 20.49 -17.64 -12.04
CA LYS A 72 19.12 -17.93 -11.59
C LYS A 72 18.30 -16.65 -11.41
N ARG A 73 18.85 -15.63 -10.71
CA ARG A 73 18.17 -14.32 -10.54
C ARG A 73 17.97 -13.61 -11.88
N SER A 74 18.93 -13.71 -12.79
CA SER A 74 18.85 -13.06 -14.09
C SER A 74 17.71 -13.59 -14.95
N ILE A 75 17.48 -14.91 -14.95
CA ILE A 75 16.33 -15.51 -15.63
C ILE A 75 15.03 -14.96 -15.05
N ILE A 76 14.92 -14.81 -13.72
CA ILE A 76 13.76 -14.19 -13.06
C ILE A 76 13.60 -12.73 -13.53
N ILE A 77 14.64 -11.90 -13.37
CA ILE A 77 14.60 -10.46 -13.65
C ILE A 77 14.18 -10.20 -15.10
N ASN A 78 14.89 -10.81 -16.06
CA ASN A 78 14.72 -10.48 -17.46
C ASN A 78 13.44 -11.09 -18.06
N SER A 79 13.03 -12.29 -17.63
CA SER A 79 11.75 -12.86 -18.10
C SER A 79 10.53 -12.08 -17.59
N PHE A 80 10.57 -11.61 -16.34
CA PHE A 80 9.54 -10.72 -15.80
C PHE A 80 9.55 -9.35 -16.50
N ASN A 81 10.74 -8.82 -16.80
CA ASN A 81 10.86 -7.55 -17.51
C ASN A 81 10.28 -7.64 -18.92
N ASN A 82 10.58 -8.72 -19.67
CA ASN A 82 10.06 -8.88 -21.04
C ASN A 82 8.53 -9.02 -21.06
N LEU A 83 7.95 -9.78 -20.13
CA LEU A 83 6.50 -10.00 -20.12
C LEU A 83 5.72 -8.77 -19.66
N ILE A 84 6.19 -8.06 -18.63
CA ILE A 84 5.42 -6.97 -17.99
C ILE A 84 5.82 -5.60 -18.55
N GLY A 85 7.09 -5.38 -18.92
CA GLY A 85 7.59 -4.23 -19.67
C GLY A 85 7.25 -2.83 -19.11
N PHE A 86 7.16 -2.66 -17.78
CA PHE A 86 6.83 -1.39 -17.13
C PHE A 86 8.01 -0.37 -17.15
N GLY A 87 8.50 -0.02 -18.34
CA GLY A 87 9.51 1.03 -18.56
C GLY A 87 10.83 0.85 -17.79
N GLY A 88 11.22 -0.39 -17.49
CA GLY A 88 12.44 -0.71 -16.71
C GLY A 88 12.29 -0.71 -15.19
N LEU A 89 11.12 -0.34 -14.63
CA LEU A 89 10.91 -0.29 -13.17
C LEU A 89 10.98 -1.67 -12.50
N ILE A 90 10.45 -2.70 -13.17
CA ILE A 90 10.49 -4.08 -12.66
C ILE A 90 11.91 -4.62 -12.69
N ASN A 91 12.62 -4.34 -13.78
CA ASN A 91 14.02 -4.68 -13.96
C ASN A 91 14.88 -4.07 -12.82
N MET A 92 14.79 -2.76 -12.62
CA MET A 92 15.49 -2.05 -11.54
C MET A 92 15.10 -2.55 -10.15
N GLY A 93 13.79 -2.75 -9.88
CA GLY A 93 13.30 -3.17 -8.58
C GLY A 93 13.74 -4.60 -8.17
N LEU A 94 13.74 -5.53 -9.12
CA LEU A 94 14.20 -6.90 -8.87
C LEU A 94 15.74 -6.97 -8.76
N ARG A 95 16.47 -6.28 -9.65
CA ARG A 95 17.94 -6.13 -9.52
C ARG A 95 18.30 -5.52 -8.17
N PHE A 96 17.50 -4.59 -7.67
CA PHE A 96 17.68 -4.04 -6.33
C PHE A 96 17.50 -5.09 -5.22
N ARG A 97 16.37 -5.83 -5.12
CA ARG A 97 16.24 -6.87 -4.05
C ARG A 97 17.36 -7.91 -4.10
N TYR A 98 17.82 -8.30 -5.30
CA TYR A 98 18.78 -9.40 -5.42
C TYR A 98 20.25 -8.98 -5.25
N PHE A 99 20.60 -7.75 -5.63
CA PHE A 99 21.99 -7.29 -5.65
C PHE A 99 22.32 -6.16 -4.66
N ALA A 100 21.32 -5.57 -3.98
CA ALA A 100 21.56 -4.60 -2.91
C ALA A 100 22.26 -5.21 -1.68
N LYS A 101 23.21 -4.45 -1.12
CA LYS A 101 23.83 -4.68 0.18
C LYS A 101 23.23 -3.67 1.18
N GLU A 102 23.01 -4.07 2.44
CA GLU A 102 22.26 -3.32 3.47
C GLU A 102 22.73 -1.87 3.75
N ASN A 103 23.91 -1.45 3.26
CA ASN A 103 24.50 -0.12 3.51
C ASN A 103 24.66 0.79 2.27
N ASP A 104 24.24 0.42 1.05
CA ASP A 104 24.55 1.20 -0.18
C ASP A 104 23.36 1.42 -1.14
N ASP A 105 22.16 1.60 -0.58
CA ASP A 105 20.88 1.63 -1.30
C ASP A 105 20.79 2.70 -2.40
N LYS A 106 21.28 3.92 -2.13
CA LYS A 106 21.15 5.04 -3.07
C LYS A 106 22.13 4.96 -4.23
N LYS A 107 23.33 4.40 -4.04
CA LYS A 107 24.34 4.29 -5.11
C LYS A 107 23.96 3.21 -6.11
N LEU A 108 23.50 2.05 -5.64
CA LEU A 108 23.08 0.96 -6.52
C LEU A 108 21.84 1.34 -7.35
N LEU A 109 20.84 1.99 -6.75
CA LEU A 109 19.65 2.46 -7.47
C LEU A 109 20.01 3.44 -8.60
N LYS A 110 20.91 4.40 -8.33
CA LYS A 110 21.41 5.33 -9.35
C LYS A 110 22.20 4.61 -10.45
N PHE A 111 23.02 3.62 -10.08
CA PHE A 111 23.77 2.82 -11.05
C PHE A 111 22.83 2.01 -11.96
N LEU A 112 21.82 1.35 -11.39
CA LEU A 112 20.81 0.58 -12.13
C LEU A 112 20.02 1.45 -13.10
N ALA A 113 19.57 2.63 -12.66
CA ALA A 113 18.85 3.58 -13.51
C ALA A 113 19.69 4.06 -14.70
N LYS A 114 21.01 4.25 -14.50
CA LYS A 114 21.93 4.66 -15.57
C LYS A 114 22.30 3.50 -16.50
N SER A 115 22.50 2.29 -15.96
CA SER A 115 22.76 1.10 -16.77
C SER A 115 21.63 0.79 -17.73
N PHE A 116 20.37 0.99 -17.30
CA PHE A 116 19.20 0.71 -18.13
C PHE A 116 19.19 1.47 -19.47
N LEU A 117 19.82 2.65 -19.53
CA LEU A 117 19.96 3.41 -20.78
C LEU A 117 20.85 2.69 -21.81
N PHE A 118 21.81 1.88 -21.36
CA PHE A 118 22.69 1.11 -22.24
C PHE A 118 22.03 -0.17 -22.77
N ASP A 119 21.01 -0.71 -22.09
CA ASP A 119 20.26 -1.91 -22.49
C ASP A 119 19.54 -1.72 -23.85
N LEU A 120 19.34 -0.47 -24.29
CA LEU A 120 18.70 -0.11 -25.57
C LEU A 120 19.69 0.21 -26.70
N THR A 121 21.01 0.15 -26.47
CA THR A 121 22.02 0.49 -27.50
C THR A 121 22.06 -0.51 -28.66
N GLY A 122 21.71 -1.77 -28.41
CA GLY A 122 21.63 -2.82 -29.43
C GLY A 122 20.58 -2.51 -30.50
N ILE A 123 19.43 -1.96 -30.12
CA ILE A 123 18.40 -1.56 -31.09
C ILE A 123 18.86 -0.39 -31.97
N SER A 124 19.69 0.51 -31.43
CA SER A 124 20.31 1.61 -32.16
C SER A 124 21.28 1.08 -33.23
N PHE A 125 22.10 0.09 -32.87
CA PHE A 125 23.01 -0.58 -33.79
C PHE A 125 22.26 -1.35 -34.90
N LEU A 126 21.21 -2.09 -34.54
CA LEU A 126 20.36 -2.76 -35.54
C LEU A 126 19.65 -1.77 -36.47
N SER A 127 19.26 -0.59 -35.96
CA SER A 127 18.67 0.48 -36.78
C SER A 127 19.65 0.97 -37.85
N LEU A 128 20.94 1.06 -37.52
CA LEU A 128 21.99 1.42 -38.48
C LEU A 128 22.15 0.36 -39.57
N ILE A 129 22.30 -0.90 -39.19
CA ILE A 129 22.45 -2.02 -40.13
C ILE A 129 21.24 -2.13 -41.05
N THR A 130 20.04 -2.05 -40.49
CA THR A 130 18.80 -2.16 -41.26
C THR A 130 18.62 -0.99 -42.22
N LEU A 131 18.94 0.25 -41.81
CA LEU A 131 18.91 1.40 -42.72
C LEU A 131 19.89 1.24 -43.90
N ILE A 132 21.13 0.80 -43.64
CA ILE A 132 22.12 0.52 -44.70
C ILE A 132 21.60 -0.54 -45.65
N SER A 133 21.03 -1.63 -45.12
CA SER A 133 20.48 -2.70 -45.94
C SER A 133 19.31 -2.23 -46.83
N LEU A 134 18.44 -1.36 -46.33
CA LEU A 134 17.31 -0.83 -47.10
C LEU A 134 17.74 0.07 -48.26
N ILE A 135 18.80 0.86 -48.06
CA ILE A 135 19.39 1.70 -49.11
C ILE A 135 19.97 0.82 -50.23
N ILE A 136 20.66 -0.27 -49.87
CA ILE A 136 21.25 -1.22 -50.82
C ILE A 136 20.17 -1.96 -51.63
N TYR A 137 19.10 -2.42 -50.97
CA TYR A 137 18.04 -3.21 -51.59
C TYR A 137 16.92 -2.40 -52.27
N LYS A 138 16.96 -1.06 -52.24
CA LYS A 138 16.00 -0.13 -52.88
C LYS A 138 14.52 -0.49 -52.62
N SER A 139 14.16 -0.81 -51.38
CA SER A 139 12.76 -1.09 -51.01
C SER A 139 11.93 0.20 -50.94
N THR A 140 10.89 0.34 -51.75
CA THR A 140 10.03 1.53 -51.84
C THR A 140 9.04 1.67 -50.68
N ILE A 141 8.56 0.56 -50.11
CA ILE A 141 7.55 0.57 -49.02
C ILE A 141 8.20 0.92 -47.67
N ILE A 142 9.42 0.42 -47.42
CA ILE A 142 10.06 0.51 -46.11
C ILE A 142 10.81 1.85 -45.95
N ILE A 143 11.11 2.56 -47.04
CA ILE A 143 11.76 3.88 -47.00
C ILE A 143 10.94 4.94 -46.26
N ASN A 144 9.62 4.74 -46.14
CA ASN A 144 8.72 5.62 -45.38
C ASN A 144 9.00 5.60 -43.86
N TYR A 145 9.64 4.54 -43.36
CA TYR A 145 10.00 4.39 -41.94
C TYR A 145 11.44 4.86 -41.63
N LYS A 146 12.13 5.49 -42.59
CA LYS A 146 13.50 5.99 -42.42
C LYS A 146 13.67 6.91 -41.22
N TYR A 147 12.65 7.72 -40.89
CA TYR A 147 12.70 8.66 -39.77
C TYR A 147 12.73 7.93 -38.42
N TRP A 148 12.02 6.81 -38.29
CA TRP A 148 12.08 5.96 -37.10
C TRP A 148 13.48 5.35 -36.95
N LEU A 149 14.03 4.82 -38.04
CA LEU A 149 15.39 4.25 -38.04
C LEU A 149 16.46 5.31 -37.74
N ILE A 150 16.36 6.52 -38.28
CA ILE A 150 17.26 7.64 -37.97
C ILE A 150 17.17 7.99 -36.48
N GLY A 151 15.96 8.07 -35.91
CA GLY A 151 15.76 8.28 -34.47
C GLY A 151 16.44 7.19 -33.63
N GLY A 152 16.28 5.93 -34.02
CA GLY A 152 16.96 4.78 -33.41
C GLY A 152 18.48 4.89 -33.50
N ILE A 153 19.03 5.29 -34.65
CA ILE A 153 20.47 5.47 -34.86
C ILE A 153 21.03 6.58 -33.96
N LEU A 154 20.31 7.69 -33.78
CA LEU A 154 20.78 8.83 -32.97
C LEU A 154 20.87 8.48 -31.47
N TYR A 155 20.07 7.52 -30.98
CA TYR A 155 20.02 7.13 -29.58
C TYR A 155 21.37 6.66 -29.01
N GLY A 156 22.05 5.72 -29.69
CA GLY A 156 23.31 5.14 -29.23
C GLY A 156 24.44 6.18 -29.08
N PRO A 157 24.77 6.96 -30.12
CA PRO A 157 25.75 8.04 -30.05
C PRO A 157 25.42 9.09 -28.98
N LEU A 158 24.15 9.48 -28.83
CA LEU A 158 23.73 10.44 -27.81
C LEU A 158 24.05 9.95 -26.40
N ILE A 159 23.77 8.68 -26.09
CA ILE A 159 24.04 8.10 -24.77
C ILE A 159 25.53 7.97 -24.50
N LEU A 160 26.32 7.58 -25.50
CA LEU A 160 27.78 7.55 -25.39
C LEU A 160 28.37 8.94 -25.14
N ILE A 161 27.89 9.97 -25.85
CA ILE A 161 28.34 11.37 -25.66
C ILE A 161 27.95 11.87 -24.26
N VAL A 162 26.71 11.66 -23.82
CA VAL A 162 26.24 12.05 -22.48
C VAL A 162 27.04 11.35 -21.38
N SER A 163 27.39 10.08 -21.58
CA SER A 163 28.23 9.31 -20.66
C SER A 163 29.68 9.81 -20.60
N LEU A 164 30.21 10.41 -21.68
CA LEU A 164 31.58 10.93 -21.74
C LEU A 164 31.70 12.35 -21.17
N TYR A 165 30.67 13.20 -21.34
CA TYR A 165 30.72 14.62 -20.98
C TYR A 165 30.37 14.92 -19.52
N LYS A 166 29.55 14.08 -18.86
CA LYS A 166 29.12 14.26 -17.46
C LYS A 166 29.87 13.36 -16.47
N ASN A 167 31.19 13.29 -16.56
CA ASN A 167 32.00 12.48 -15.65
C ASN A 167 32.31 13.24 -14.33
N THR A 168 31.27 13.67 -13.61
CA THR A 168 31.36 14.18 -12.23
C THR A 168 31.09 13.04 -11.23
N ASP A 169 31.48 13.19 -9.95
CA ASP A 169 31.42 12.14 -8.91
C ASP A 169 30.06 11.42 -8.75
N GLU A 170 28.94 12.02 -9.18
CA GLU A 170 27.62 11.37 -9.23
C GLU A 170 27.51 10.25 -10.30
N PHE A 171 28.31 10.30 -11.37
CA PHE A 171 27.94 9.74 -12.68
C PHE A 171 28.86 8.67 -13.27
N HIS A 172 29.92 8.31 -12.57
CA HIS A 172 31.01 7.52 -13.12
C HIS A 172 30.62 6.06 -13.46
N ILE A 173 30.21 5.80 -14.70
CA ILE A 173 30.15 4.45 -15.29
C ILE A 173 31.46 4.20 -16.01
N SER A 174 32.13 3.08 -15.71
CA SER A 174 33.38 2.74 -16.39
C SER A 174 33.14 2.54 -17.90
N LYS A 175 34.04 3.03 -18.76
CA LYS A 175 33.97 2.84 -20.23
C LYS A 175 33.86 1.35 -20.60
N LYS A 176 34.52 0.48 -19.82
CA LYS A 176 34.47 -0.97 -20.00
C LYS A 176 33.08 -1.54 -19.71
N TYR A 177 32.42 -1.10 -18.64
CA TYR A 177 31.04 -1.50 -18.34
C TYR A 177 30.07 -1.11 -19.45
N SER A 178 30.12 0.15 -19.89
CA SER A 178 29.28 0.66 -20.98
C SER A 178 29.46 -0.17 -22.27
N LEU A 179 30.70 -0.51 -22.61
CA LEU A 179 31.01 -1.33 -23.78
C LEU A 179 30.51 -2.78 -23.64
N ASP A 180 30.73 -3.43 -22.49
CA ASP A 180 30.29 -4.81 -22.25
C ASP A 180 28.75 -4.92 -22.25
N VAL A 181 28.04 -3.96 -21.67
CA VAL A 181 26.56 -3.89 -21.69
C VAL A 181 26.06 -3.62 -23.10
N SER A 182 26.71 -2.73 -23.85
CA SER A 182 26.30 -2.43 -25.24
C SER A 182 26.49 -3.62 -26.17
N LEU A 183 27.60 -4.37 -26.03
CA LEU A 183 27.80 -5.62 -26.77
C LEU A 183 26.75 -6.67 -26.42
N THR A 184 26.40 -6.78 -25.14
CA THR A 184 25.33 -7.68 -24.67
C THR A 184 23.99 -7.32 -25.32
N SER A 185 23.66 -6.03 -25.36
CA SER A 185 22.45 -5.52 -26.01
C SER A 185 22.43 -5.82 -27.51
N ILE A 186 23.56 -5.64 -28.23
CA ILE A 186 23.64 -5.99 -29.65
C ILE A 186 23.32 -7.48 -29.86
N VAL A 187 23.91 -8.36 -29.06
CA VAL A 187 23.68 -9.81 -29.18
C VAL A 187 22.23 -10.15 -28.84
N GLU A 188 21.68 -9.61 -27.75
CA GLU A 188 20.29 -9.82 -27.35
C GLU A 188 19.30 -9.46 -28.45
N TRP A 189 19.35 -8.22 -28.94
CA TRP A 189 18.39 -7.73 -29.95
C TRP A 189 18.57 -8.47 -31.28
N THR A 190 19.80 -8.85 -31.63
CA THR A 190 20.07 -9.67 -32.82
C THR A 190 19.48 -11.08 -32.66
N SER A 191 19.66 -11.70 -31.49
CA SER A 191 19.09 -13.01 -31.19
C SER A 191 17.56 -12.99 -31.22
N ALA A 192 16.93 -11.95 -30.67
CA ALA A 192 15.48 -11.76 -30.72
C ALA A 192 14.97 -11.64 -32.16
N MET A 193 15.65 -10.82 -32.99
CA MET A 193 15.32 -10.63 -34.40
C MET A 193 15.48 -11.93 -35.20
N LEU A 194 16.58 -12.65 -35.01
CA LEU A 194 16.82 -13.93 -35.68
C LEU A 194 15.76 -14.96 -35.28
N PHE A 195 15.42 -15.05 -34.00
CA PHE A 195 14.35 -15.93 -33.52
C PHE A 195 13.00 -15.58 -34.17
N PHE A 196 12.65 -14.30 -34.23
CA PHE A 196 11.44 -13.83 -34.91
C PHE A 196 11.44 -14.28 -36.38
N ILE A 197 12.52 -14.06 -37.12
CA ILE A 197 12.63 -14.48 -38.53
C ILE A 197 12.57 -16.01 -38.69
N SER A 198 13.18 -16.77 -37.80
CA SER A 198 13.15 -18.25 -37.83
C SER A 198 11.72 -18.80 -37.73
N ILE A 199 10.83 -18.16 -36.97
CA ILE A 199 9.43 -18.60 -36.90
C ILE A 199 8.74 -18.51 -38.26
N ALA A 200 8.96 -17.43 -39.02
CA ALA A 200 8.38 -17.32 -40.35
C ALA A 200 8.86 -18.40 -41.32
N TYR A 201 10.14 -18.80 -41.23
CA TYR A 201 10.63 -19.92 -42.01
C TYR A 201 10.00 -21.26 -41.59
N VAL A 202 9.75 -21.46 -40.29
CA VAL A 202 9.08 -22.67 -39.78
C VAL A 202 7.61 -22.74 -40.21
N LEU A 203 6.97 -21.59 -40.34
CA LEU A 203 5.61 -21.40 -40.90
C LEU A 203 5.57 -21.46 -42.44
N ASP A 204 6.70 -21.75 -43.09
CA ASP A 204 6.81 -21.85 -44.56
C ASP A 204 6.38 -20.55 -45.29
N LEU A 205 6.52 -19.39 -44.63
CA LEU A 205 6.20 -18.09 -45.21
C LEU A 205 7.28 -17.64 -46.20
N LYS A 206 6.86 -17.17 -47.38
CA LYS A 206 7.76 -16.64 -48.41
C LYS A 206 8.24 -15.23 -48.05
N ILE A 207 9.21 -15.14 -47.13
CA ILE A 207 9.77 -13.87 -46.66
C ILE A 207 11.19 -13.62 -47.16
N LYS A 208 11.52 -12.33 -47.32
CA LYS A 208 12.89 -11.87 -47.54
C LYS A 208 13.48 -11.41 -46.20
N PHE A 209 14.71 -11.85 -45.91
CA PHE A 209 15.38 -11.60 -44.63
C PHE A 209 15.47 -10.10 -44.28
N PHE A 210 16.08 -9.28 -45.14
CA PHE A 210 16.36 -7.86 -44.84
C PHE A 210 15.09 -7.01 -44.63
N PRO A 211 14.05 -7.12 -45.47
CA PRO A 211 12.78 -6.44 -45.20
C PRO A 211 12.18 -6.79 -43.84
N VAL A 212 12.11 -8.07 -43.48
CA VAL A 212 11.53 -8.51 -42.19
C VAL A 212 12.38 -8.04 -41.01
N ALA A 213 13.72 -8.10 -41.14
CA ALA A 213 14.63 -7.56 -40.14
C ALA A 213 14.37 -6.07 -39.88
N ALA A 214 14.20 -5.26 -40.93
CA ALA A 214 13.86 -3.85 -40.80
C ALA A 214 12.51 -3.62 -40.13
N ILE A 215 11.49 -4.42 -40.49
CA ILE A 215 10.15 -4.34 -39.90
C ILE A 215 10.19 -4.66 -38.41
N PHE A 216 10.94 -5.69 -38.00
CA PHE A 216 11.15 -6.04 -36.61
C PHE A 216 11.77 -4.89 -35.82
N VAL A 217 12.81 -4.25 -36.35
CA VAL A 217 13.46 -3.10 -35.69
C VAL A 217 12.52 -1.91 -35.57
N VAL A 218 11.80 -1.55 -36.65
CA VAL A 218 10.84 -0.44 -36.64
C VAL A 218 9.70 -0.70 -35.65
N ALA A 219 9.15 -1.91 -35.62
CA ALA A 219 8.06 -2.25 -34.70
C ALA A 219 8.52 -2.18 -33.24
N ASN A 220 9.74 -2.62 -32.93
CA ASN A 220 10.28 -2.49 -31.58
C ASN A 220 10.55 -1.04 -31.19
N LEU A 221 11.01 -0.18 -32.11
CA LEU A 221 11.14 1.26 -31.86
C LEU A 221 9.79 1.92 -31.53
N ILE A 222 8.74 1.59 -32.29
CA ILE A 222 7.37 2.06 -32.03
C ILE A 222 6.87 1.55 -30.67
N GLY A 223 7.13 0.27 -30.35
CA GLY A 223 6.78 -0.33 -29.07
C GLY A 223 7.49 0.31 -27.88
N LEU A 224 8.76 0.66 -28.00
CA LEU A 224 9.54 1.32 -26.94
C LEU A 224 9.03 2.74 -26.68
N ILE A 225 8.69 3.49 -27.72
CA ILE A 225 8.24 4.89 -27.61
C ILE A 225 6.83 4.99 -27.04
N SER A 226 5.99 3.96 -27.19
CA SER A 226 4.60 3.99 -26.70
C SER A 226 4.49 3.79 -25.18
N PHE A 227 5.55 3.36 -24.49
CA PHE A 227 5.56 3.03 -23.06
C PHE A 227 4.42 2.07 -22.62
N ILE A 228 3.82 1.32 -23.56
CA ILE A 228 2.80 0.33 -23.23
C ILE A 228 3.49 -0.87 -22.55
N PRO A 229 3.04 -1.29 -21.35
CA PRO A 229 3.59 -2.43 -20.63
C PRO A 229 3.69 -3.68 -21.54
N GLY A 230 4.86 -4.32 -21.55
CA GLY A 230 5.19 -5.49 -22.35
C GLY A 230 5.16 -5.28 -23.87
N GLY A 231 5.05 -4.03 -24.35
CA GLY A 231 4.83 -3.72 -25.77
C GLY A 231 3.48 -4.23 -26.30
N LEU A 232 2.54 -4.58 -25.40
CA LEU A 232 1.32 -5.36 -25.65
C LEU A 232 0.26 -4.56 -26.42
N GLY A 233 0.45 -4.46 -27.74
CA GLY A 233 -0.43 -3.76 -28.69
C GLY A 233 0.36 -2.94 -29.72
N SER A 234 1.32 -2.11 -29.31
CA SER A 234 2.03 -1.22 -30.26
C SER A 234 3.00 -1.96 -31.18
N PHE A 235 3.76 -2.93 -30.64
CA PHE A 235 4.65 -3.77 -31.46
C PHE A 235 3.83 -4.65 -32.41
N ASP A 236 2.80 -5.32 -31.90
CA ASP A 236 1.99 -6.26 -32.68
C ASP A 236 1.23 -5.54 -33.79
N LEU A 237 0.62 -4.39 -33.50
CA LEU A 237 -0.08 -3.58 -34.50
C LEU A 237 0.88 -3.09 -35.58
N ALA A 238 2.11 -2.70 -35.22
CA ALA A 238 3.12 -2.31 -36.20
C ALA A 238 3.52 -3.50 -37.09
N ILE A 239 3.77 -4.69 -36.51
CA ILE A 239 4.08 -5.91 -37.27
C ILE A 239 2.91 -6.30 -38.20
N ILE A 240 1.68 -6.35 -37.68
CA ILE A 240 0.48 -6.70 -38.45
C ILE A 240 0.29 -5.72 -39.60
N THR A 241 0.35 -4.42 -39.33
CA THR A 241 0.13 -3.38 -40.34
C THR A 241 1.19 -3.44 -41.44
N ILE A 242 2.47 -3.53 -41.07
CA ILE A 242 3.56 -3.46 -42.03
C ILE A 242 3.70 -4.76 -42.83
N LEU A 243 3.61 -5.93 -42.21
CA LEU A 243 3.68 -7.21 -42.93
C LEU A 243 2.45 -7.43 -43.83
N SER A 244 1.26 -7.02 -43.40
CA SER A 244 0.06 -7.09 -44.24
C SER A 244 0.17 -6.16 -45.45
N SER A 245 0.82 -5.00 -45.31
CA SER A 245 1.07 -4.08 -46.45
C SER A 245 2.02 -4.66 -47.51
N ILE A 246 2.78 -5.70 -47.19
CA ILE A 246 3.72 -6.39 -48.09
C ILE A 246 3.09 -7.69 -48.63
N GLY A 247 1.82 -7.95 -48.32
CA GLY A 247 1.02 -9.04 -48.89
C GLY A 247 1.02 -10.35 -48.10
N ILE A 248 1.47 -10.34 -46.83
CA ILE A 248 1.34 -11.51 -45.94
C ILE A 248 -0.07 -11.53 -45.33
N ASN A 249 -0.70 -12.70 -45.27
CA ASN A 249 -2.03 -12.84 -44.70
C ASN A 249 -2.04 -12.46 -43.21
N THR A 250 -3.02 -11.67 -42.77
CA THR A 250 -3.17 -11.24 -41.37
C THR A 250 -3.21 -12.42 -40.40
N ASN A 251 -3.82 -13.54 -40.81
CA ASN A 251 -3.93 -14.74 -39.97
C ASN A 251 -2.56 -15.42 -39.75
N GLU A 252 -1.71 -15.41 -40.77
CA GLU A 252 -0.34 -15.94 -40.69
C GLU A 252 0.55 -15.06 -39.81
N VAL A 253 0.42 -13.73 -39.94
CA VAL A 253 1.14 -12.78 -39.09
C VAL A 253 0.72 -12.90 -37.63
N PHE A 254 -0.57 -13.12 -37.37
CA PHE A 254 -1.07 -13.35 -36.02
C PHE A 254 -0.50 -14.64 -35.41
N THR A 255 -0.51 -15.74 -36.17
CA THR A 255 0.10 -17.01 -35.77
C THR A 255 1.59 -16.86 -35.47
N TRP A 256 2.31 -16.11 -36.30
CA TRP A 256 3.72 -15.80 -36.11
C TRP A 256 3.96 -15.04 -34.79
N LEU A 257 3.19 -13.99 -34.51
CA LEU A 257 3.30 -13.21 -33.28
C LEU A 257 3.00 -14.04 -32.02
N ILE A 258 2.02 -14.94 -32.09
CA ILE A 258 1.69 -15.87 -31.01
C ILE A 258 2.89 -16.76 -30.67
N LEU A 259 3.49 -17.40 -31.67
CA LEU A 259 4.62 -18.31 -31.46
C LEU A 259 5.83 -17.57 -30.92
N TYR A 260 6.07 -16.34 -31.40
CA TYR A 260 7.12 -15.48 -30.89
C TYR A 260 6.92 -15.20 -29.39
N ARG A 261 5.72 -14.79 -28.98
CA ARG A 261 5.39 -14.55 -27.56
C ARG A 261 5.49 -15.79 -26.72
N LEU A 262 4.93 -16.89 -27.18
CA LEU A 262 4.92 -18.14 -26.45
C LEU A 262 6.35 -18.58 -26.10
N PHE A 263 7.23 -18.64 -27.09
CA PHE A 263 8.55 -19.23 -26.90
C PHE A 263 9.61 -18.23 -26.42
N TYR A 264 9.51 -16.95 -26.76
CA TYR A 264 10.48 -15.93 -26.32
C TYR A 264 10.10 -15.23 -25.01
N TYR A 265 8.80 -15.09 -24.70
CA TYR A 265 8.32 -14.41 -23.50
C TYR A 265 7.80 -15.40 -22.46
N ILE A 266 6.82 -16.24 -22.83
CA ILE A 266 6.08 -17.06 -21.86
C ILE A 266 6.94 -18.22 -21.33
N VAL A 267 7.65 -18.95 -22.20
CA VAL A 267 8.48 -20.08 -21.77
C VAL A 267 9.59 -19.66 -20.79
N PRO A 268 10.44 -18.65 -21.08
CA PRO A 268 11.42 -18.16 -20.10
C PRO A 268 10.77 -17.65 -18.82
N PHE A 269 9.57 -17.07 -18.92
CA PHE A 269 8.81 -16.59 -17.76
C PHE A 269 8.29 -17.71 -16.87
N ILE A 270 7.80 -18.83 -17.41
CA ILE A 270 7.41 -19.99 -16.63
C ILE A 270 8.63 -20.50 -15.83
N ILE A 271 9.79 -20.60 -16.47
CA ILE A 271 11.04 -20.99 -15.82
C ILE A 271 11.43 -19.96 -14.74
N GLY A 272 11.30 -18.68 -15.04
CA GLY A 272 11.49 -17.57 -14.09
C GLY A 272 10.58 -17.67 -12.88
N ILE A 273 9.29 -18.00 -13.05
CA ILE A 273 8.36 -18.22 -11.93
C ILE A 273 8.80 -19.39 -11.07
N LEU A 274 9.17 -20.53 -11.67
CA LEU A 274 9.63 -21.70 -10.91
C LEU A 274 10.84 -21.34 -10.05
N PHE A 275 11.80 -20.61 -10.62
CA PHE A 275 12.94 -20.10 -9.86
C PHE A 275 12.53 -19.06 -8.81
N PHE A 276 11.59 -18.16 -9.09
CA PHE A 276 11.09 -17.18 -8.15
C PHE A 276 10.38 -17.81 -6.95
N ILE A 277 9.60 -18.87 -7.17
CA ILE A 277 8.94 -19.63 -6.10
C ILE A 277 9.98 -20.36 -5.26
N SER A 278 11.00 -20.96 -5.88
CA SER A 278 12.10 -21.58 -5.13
C SER A 278 12.95 -20.54 -4.37
N ASP A 279 13.18 -19.35 -4.95
CA ASP A 279 13.82 -18.19 -4.30
C ASP A 279 13.06 -17.73 -3.06
N LEU A 280 11.72 -17.83 -3.07
CA LEU A 280 10.86 -17.53 -1.94
C LEU A 280 10.92 -18.60 -0.84
N GLY A 281 11.22 -19.85 -1.19
CA GLY A 281 11.54 -20.90 -0.22
C GLY A 281 12.96 -20.77 0.35
N GLU A 282 13.93 -20.42 -0.50
CA GLU A 282 15.36 -20.19 -0.15
C GLU A 282 15.56 -18.98 0.77
N SER A 283 14.98 -17.82 0.41
CA SER A 283 15.37 -16.51 0.99
C SER A 283 14.58 -16.11 2.23
N PHE A 284 14.16 -17.10 3.02
CA PHE A 284 13.50 -16.94 4.32
C PHE A 284 13.93 -18.00 5.34
N ASP A 285 13.82 -19.29 5.02
CA ASP A 285 13.84 -20.38 6.01
C ASP A 285 15.22 -20.70 6.63
N LEU A 286 16.28 -19.94 6.29
CA LEU A 286 17.51 -19.83 7.09
C LEU A 286 17.27 -19.20 8.48
N LYS A 287 16.07 -18.67 8.75
CA LYS A 287 15.55 -18.47 10.09
C LYS A 287 14.24 -19.24 10.20
N ASN A 288 14.17 -20.12 11.20
CA ASN A 288 13.06 -21.03 11.51
C ASN A 288 11.77 -20.32 11.96
N ASP A 289 11.40 -19.23 11.28
CA ASP A 289 10.18 -18.48 11.48
C ASP A 289 9.19 -18.83 10.38
N LYS A 290 7.93 -19.09 10.74
CA LYS A 290 6.80 -19.40 9.85
C LYS A 290 6.44 -18.27 8.85
N ILE A 291 7.37 -17.37 8.53
CA ILE A 291 7.25 -16.16 7.72
C ILE A 291 6.77 -16.46 6.29
N PRO A 292 7.31 -17.44 5.53
CA PRO A 292 6.82 -17.69 4.17
C PRO A 292 5.34 -18.12 4.16
N SER A 293 4.93 -18.96 5.12
CA SER A 293 3.51 -19.33 5.26
C SER A 293 2.63 -18.11 5.59
N LYS A 294 3.11 -17.19 6.44
CA LYS A 294 2.40 -15.95 6.78
C LYS A 294 2.31 -15.00 5.59
N ILE A 295 3.36 -14.87 4.78
CA ILE A 295 3.36 -14.02 3.58
C ILE A 295 2.41 -14.58 2.53
N VAL A 296 2.50 -15.88 2.21
CA VAL A 296 1.62 -16.51 1.22
C VAL A 296 0.16 -16.43 1.68
N LYS A 297 -0.12 -16.70 2.96
CA LYS A 297 -1.47 -16.50 3.52
C LYS A 297 -1.88 -15.03 3.51
N SER A 298 -0.96 -14.05 3.69
CA SER A 298 -1.29 -12.63 3.61
C SER A 298 -1.64 -12.21 2.19
N ILE A 299 -0.89 -12.70 1.19
CA ILE A 299 -1.20 -12.46 -0.23
C ILE A 299 -2.53 -13.12 -0.60
N GLY A 300 -2.76 -14.36 -0.13
CA GLY A 300 -4.03 -15.05 -0.29
C GLY A 300 -5.19 -14.28 0.33
N LEU A 301 -4.98 -13.60 1.46
CA LEU A 301 -5.98 -12.75 2.10
C LEU A 301 -6.27 -11.49 1.27
N ASP A 302 -5.24 -10.83 0.74
CA ASP A 302 -5.43 -9.67 -0.14
C ASP A 302 -6.18 -10.05 -1.43
N LEU A 303 -5.84 -11.21 -2.01
CA LEU A 303 -6.54 -11.76 -3.18
C LEU A 303 -7.99 -12.12 -2.87
N LEU A 304 -8.25 -12.78 -1.73
CA LEU A 304 -9.60 -13.05 -1.25
C LEU A 304 -10.40 -11.76 -1.13
N CYS A 305 -9.84 -10.73 -0.49
CA CYS A 305 -10.52 -9.45 -0.34
C CYS A 305 -10.84 -8.85 -1.70
N LEU A 306 -9.89 -8.82 -2.64
CA LEU A 306 -10.14 -8.32 -4.00
C LEU A 306 -11.29 -9.07 -4.68
N ILE A 307 -11.29 -10.41 -4.61
CA ILE A 307 -12.34 -11.24 -5.21
C ILE A 307 -13.69 -10.96 -4.55
N LEU A 308 -13.76 -10.80 -3.23
CA LEU A 308 -15.02 -10.45 -2.54
C LEU A 308 -15.58 -9.10 -2.98
N TYR A 309 -14.73 -8.08 -3.23
CA TYR A 309 -15.18 -6.81 -3.79
C TYR A 309 -15.70 -6.97 -5.22
N ILE A 310 -15.01 -7.72 -6.07
CA ILE A 310 -15.43 -7.99 -7.45
C ILE A 310 -16.74 -8.77 -7.48
N LEU A 311 -16.83 -9.85 -6.69
CA LEU A 311 -18.03 -10.66 -6.55
C LEU A 311 -19.20 -9.81 -6.04
N GLY A 312 -18.95 -8.95 -5.04
CA GLY A 312 -19.92 -8.00 -4.53
C GLY A 312 -20.45 -7.07 -5.62
N ALA A 313 -19.54 -6.47 -6.42
CA ALA A 313 -19.91 -5.59 -7.52
C ALA A 313 -20.72 -6.33 -8.60
N LEU A 314 -20.28 -7.52 -9.03
CA LEU A 314 -20.98 -8.33 -10.04
C LEU A 314 -22.41 -8.67 -9.60
N MET A 315 -22.59 -9.08 -8.35
CA MET A 315 -23.91 -9.40 -7.79
C MET A 315 -24.85 -8.19 -7.70
N VAL A 316 -24.34 -6.98 -7.44
CA VAL A 316 -25.18 -5.77 -7.50
C VAL A 316 -25.49 -5.41 -8.96
N ILE A 317 -24.51 -5.52 -9.86
CA ILE A 317 -24.66 -5.19 -11.29
C ILE A 317 -25.67 -6.11 -11.99
N SER A 318 -25.77 -7.38 -11.59
CA SER A 318 -26.68 -8.36 -12.21
C SER A 318 -28.14 -7.92 -12.27
N ILE A 319 -28.56 -7.06 -11.33
CA ILE A 319 -29.91 -6.46 -11.24
C ILE A 319 -30.26 -5.64 -12.49
N SER A 320 -29.24 -5.14 -13.17
CA SER A 320 -29.39 -4.35 -14.38
C SER A 320 -29.70 -5.21 -15.61
N VAL A 321 -29.53 -6.53 -15.53
CA VAL A 321 -29.78 -7.43 -16.65
C VAL A 321 -31.23 -7.93 -16.58
N PRO A 322 -32.07 -7.62 -17.58
CA PRO A 322 -33.46 -8.05 -17.59
C PRO A 322 -33.54 -9.57 -17.75
N ASP A 323 -33.90 -10.25 -16.67
CA ASP A 323 -34.18 -11.68 -16.71
C ASP A 323 -35.55 -11.96 -17.36
N ASN A 324 -35.66 -13.05 -18.13
CA ASN A 324 -36.87 -13.45 -18.87
C ASN A 324 -38.00 -14.02 -17.96
N LEU A 325 -38.17 -13.45 -16.76
CA LEU A 325 -39.08 -13.94 -15.71
C LEU A 325 -40.54 -13.51 -15.88
N SER A 326 -40.91 -12.89 -17.00
CA SER A 326 -42.31 -12.62 -17.39
C SER A 326 -43.16 -13.89 -17.59
N LYS A 327 -42.55 -15.08 -17.47
CA LYS A 327 -43.20 -16.40 -17.57
C LYS A 327 -43.71 -16.98 -16.24
N ILE A 328 -43.29 -16.48 -15.08
CA ILE A 328 -43.76 -16.99 -13.77
C ILE A 328 -45.10 -16.34 -13.42
N ARG A 329 -46.16 -17.16 -13.21
CA ARG A 329 -47.55 -16.70 -12.94
C ARG A 329 -47.67 -15.73 -11.76
N LEU A 330 -46.83 -15.86 -10.73
CA LEU A 330 -46.84 -15.04 -9.51
C LEU A 330 -46.52 -13.55 -9.74
N PHE A 331 -45.75 -13.20 -10.79
CA PHE A 331 -45.23 -11.84 -10.98
C PHE A 331 -45.89 -11.05 -12.11
N LYS A 332 -46.98 -11.56 -12.71
CA LYS A 332 -47.71 -10.84 -13.77
C LYS A 332 -48.46 -9.58 -13.31
N GLY A 333 -48.50 -9.31 -12.00
CA GLY A 333 -49.02 -8.05 -11.43
C GLY A 333 -47.99 -6.90 -11.35
N PHE A 334 -46.72 -7.13 -11.70
CA PHE A 334 -45.63 -6.15 -11.47
C PHE A 334 -45.02 -5.62 -12.78
N ASN A 335 -44.59 -4.35 -12.76
CA ASN A 335 -43.69 -3.82 -13.78
C ASN A 335 -42.38 -4.64 -13.81
N LEU A 336 -41.79 -4.81 -14.99
CA LEU A 336 -40.59 -5.65 -15.21
C LEU A 336 -39.44 -5.32 -14.22
N LEU A 337 -39.24 -4.03 -13.94
CA LEU A 337 -38.24 -3.53 -12.99
C LEU A 337 -38.57 -3.90 -11.53
N ASN A 338 -39.84 -3.82 -11.12
CA ASN A 338 -40.26 -4.21 -9.77
C ASN A 338 -40.14 -5.72 -9.55
N ALA A 339 -40.52 -6.51 -10.56
CA ALA A 339 -40.38 -7.96 -10.52
C ALA A 339 -38.90 -8.38 -10.39
N ASN A 340 -38.00 -7.74 -11.15
CA ASN A 340 -36.57 -8.07 -11.08
C ASN A 340 -35.94 -7.63 -9.74
N LEU A 341 -36.31 -6.45 -9.23
CA LEU A 341 -35.84 -5.99 -7.91
C LEU A 341 -36.26 -6.92 -6.78
N ILE A 342 -37.50 -7.41 -6.79
CA ILE A 342 -38.02 -8.33 -5.77
C ILE A 342 -37.39 -9.71 -5.92
N TYR A 343 -37.15 -10.20 -7.14
CA TYR A 343 -36.54 -11.51 -7.35
C TYR A 343 -35.04 -11.52 -6.99
N GLN A 344 -34.31 -10.48 -7.40
CA GLN A 344 -32.86 -10.38 -7.25
C GLN A 344 -32.42 -9.63 -5.98
N PHE A 345 -33.33 -9.37 -5.03
CA PHE A 345 -33.01 -8.68 -3.78
C PHE A 345 -31.90 -9.39 -2.99
N LEU A 346 -31.85 -10.72 -3.06
CA LEU A 346 -30.82 -11.52 -2.39
C LEU A 346 -29.45 -11.28 -3.00
N SER A 347 -29.36 -11.09 -4.33
CA SER A 347 -28.12 -10.69 -5.02
C SER A 347 -27.64 -9.33 -4.51
N LEU A 348 -28.56 -8.36 -4.36
CA LEU A 348 -28.24 -7.04 -3.83
C LEU A 348 -27.69 -7.15 -2.40
N LEU A 349 -28.40 -7.87 -1.52
CA LEU A 349 -28.00 -8.08 -0.13
C LEU A 349 -26.62 -8.73 -0.03
N LEU A 350 -26.39 -9.83 -0.76
CA LEU A 350 -25.10 -10.53 -0.79
C LEU A 350 -24.00 -9.63 -1.36
N GLY A 351 -24.30 -8.88 -2.42
CA GLY A 351 -23.37 -7.99 -3.08
C GLY A 351 -22.80 -6.91 -2.16
N PHE A 352 -23.67 -6.17 -1.47
CA PHE A 352 -23.26 -5.19 -0.47
C PHE A 352 -22.55 -5.85 0.73
N SER A 353 -22.99 -7.04 1.14
CA SER A 353 -22.38 -7.76 2.25
C SER A 353 -20.95 -8.23 1.93
N PHE A 354 -20.66 -8.66 0.70
CA PHE A 354 -19.33 -9.10 0.30
C PHE A 354 -18.29 -7.98 0.29
N ILE A 355 -18.69 -6.76 -0.05
CA ILE A 355 -17.79 -5.59 0.04
C ILE A 355 -17.42 -5.33 1.51
N LEU A 356 -18.41 -5.35 2.41
CA LEU A 356 -18.18 -5.24 3.85
C LEU A 356 -17.30 -6.37 4.41
N LEU A 357 -17.59 -7.62 4.02
CA LEU A 357 -16.78 -8.77 4.42
C LEU A 357 -15.37 -8.69 3.88
N GLY A 358 -15.16 -8.21 2.65
CA GLY A 358 -13.84 -7.93 2.09
C GLY A 358 -13.06 -6.96 2.98
N ARG A 359 -13.70 -5.87 3.45
CA ARG A 359 -13.06 -4.93 4.40
C ARG A 359 -12.72 -5.60 5.74
N ALA A 360 -13.63 -6.39 6.29
CA ALA A 360 -13.45 -7.05 7.58
C ALA A 360 -12.34 -8.12 7.56
N ASN A 361 -12.27 -8.93 6.49
CA ASN A 361 -11.17 -9.88 6.27
C ASN A 361 -9.84 -9.15 6.10
N ARG A 362 -9.80 -8.03 5.35
CA ARG A 362 -8.59 -7.20 5.23
C ARG A 362 -8.12 -6.64 6.58
N LYS A 363 -9.05 -6.36 7.49
CA LYS A 363 -8.76 -5.99 8.89
C LYS A 363 -8.45 -7.19 9.79
N ARG A 364 -8.40 -8.42 9.27
CA ARG A 364 -8.00 -9.66 9.99
C ARG A 364 -8.87 -9.98 11.22
N VAL A 365 -10.15 -9.68 11.13
CA VAL A 365 -11.10 -9.89 12.24
C VAL A 365 -11.54 -11.36 12.30
N LYS A 366 -11.49 -11.97 13.50
CA LYS A 366 -11.85 -13.37 13.72
C LYS A 366 -13.28 -13.71 13.30
N SER A 367 -14.24 -12.86 13.65
CA SER A 367 -15.66 -13.05 13.30
C SER A 367 -15.92 -13.01 11.79
N ALA A 368 -15.07 -12.32 11.01
CA ALA A 368 -15.22 -12.22 9.56
C ALA A 368 -15.09 -13.58 8.85
N VAL A 369 -14.26 -14.49 9.36
CA VAL A 369 -14.05 -15.82 8.75
C VAL A 369 -15.36 -16.60 8.69
N LYS A 370 -16.06 -16.73 9.82
CA LYS A 370 -17.32 -17.46 9.91
C LYS A 370 -18.41 -16.79 9.06
N ALA A 371 -18.53 -15.47 9.14
CA ALA A 371 -19.50 -14.74 8.32
C ALA A 371 -19.25 -14.91 6.82
N THR A 372 -17.99 -14.83 6.38
CA THR A 372 -17.64 -14.96 4.96
C THR A 372 -17.98 -16.34 4.41
N ILE A 373 -17.68 -17.41 5.16
CA ILE A 373 -18.03 -18.78 4.74
C ILE A 373 -19.56 -18.93 4.61
N ILE A 374 -20.33 -18.46 5.59
CA ILE A 374 -21.80 -18.53 5.55
C ILE A 374 -22.35 -17.78 4.34
N TYR A 375 -21.90 -16.55 4.11
CA TYR A 375 -22.35 -15.74 2.98
C TYR A 375 -21.94 -16.34 1.63
N LEU A 376 -20.74 -16.92 1.51
CA LEU A 376 -20.29 -17.61 0.30
C LEU A 376 -21.13 -18.87 0.01
N LEU A 377 -21.51 -19.64 1.04
CA LEU A 377 -22.39 -20.81 0.86
C LEU A 377 -23.80 -20.41 0.43
N ILE A 378 -24.37 -19.36 1.03
CA ILE A 378 -25.68 -18.81 0.63
C ILE A 378 -25.61 -18.30 -0.81
N ALA A 379 -24.54 -17.59 -1.17
CA ALA A 379 -24.32 -17.10 -2.53
C ALA A 379 -24.17 -18.25 -3.53
N LEU A 380 -23.43 -19.31 -3.19
CA LEU A 380 -23.29 -20.48 -4.06
C LEU A 380 -24.65 -21.12 -4.36
N PHE A 381 -25.47 -21.32 -3.33
CA PHE A 381 -26.82 -21.87 -3.48
C PHE A 381 -27.70 -20.96 -4.34
N TYR A 382 -27.67 -19.65 -4.10
CA TYR A 382 -28.41 -18.66 -4.89
C TYR A 382 -27.98 -18.63 -6.36
N CYS A 383 -26.68 -18.68 -6.66
CA CYS A 383 -26.16 -18.68 -8.02
C CYS A 383 -26.59 -19.94 -8.80
N ILE A 384 -26.61 -21.11 -8.15
CA ILE A 384 -27.05 -22.37 -8.75
C ILE A 384 -28.55 -22.31 -9.09
N LEU A 385 -29.38 -21.80 -8.17
CA LEU A 385 -30.83 -21.71 -8.39
C LEU A 385 -31.22 -20.69 -9.46
N SER A 386 -30.52 -19.55 -9.51
CA SER A 386 -30.89 -18.45 -10.39
C SER A 386 -30.22 -18.53 -11.77
N GLY A 387 -29.38 -19.54 -12.02
CA GLY A 387 -28.74 -19.76 -13.33
C GLY A 387 -27.63 -18.76 -13.66
N PHE A 388 -26.92 -18.25 -12.65
CA PHE A 388 -25.83 -17.28 -12.85
C PHE A 388 -24.65 -17.84 -13.64
N SER A 389 -23.83 -16.94 -14.19
CA SER A 389 -22.69 -17.31 -15.03
C SER A 389 -21.67 -18.21 -14.30
N PHE A 390 -21.02 -19.10 -15.04
CA PHE A 390 -19.93 -19.98 -14.54
C PHE A 390 -18.80 -19.18 -13.86
N ILE A 391 -18.61 -17.92 -14.26
CA ILE A 391 -17.61 -17.02 -13.70
C ILE A 391 -17.88 -16.78 -12.20
N GLU A 392 -19.11 -16.44 -11.81
CA GLU A 392 -19.43 -16.14 -10.41
C GLU A 392 -19.28 -17.35 -9.50
N ILE A 393 -19.75 -18.52 -9.96
CA ILE A 393 -19.60 -19.79 -9.25
C ILE A 393 -18.11 -20.09 -9.03
N SER A 394 -17.28 -19.89 -10.07
CA SER A 394 -15.84 -20.09 -9.95
C SER A 394 -15.19 -19.15 -8.93
N LEU A 395 -15.58 -17.87 -8.90
CA LEU A 395 -15.08 -16.88 -7.94
C LEU A 395 -15.49 -17.21 -6.50
N ILE A 396 -16.71 -17.73 -6.29
CA ILE A 396 -17.20 -18.18 -4.98
C ILE A 396 -16.38 -19.37 -4.49
N ILE A 397 -16.16 -20.38 -5.35
CA ILE A 397 -15.36 -21.58 -5.00
C ILE A 397 -13.92 -21.19 -4.66
N ILE A 398 -13.28 -20.35 -5.48
CA ILE A 398 -11.93 -19.83 -5.21
C ILE A 398 -11.90 -19.09 -3.87
N SER A 399 -12.91 -18.26 -3.58
CA SER A 399 -13.01 -17.54 -2.31
C SER A 399 -13.15 -18.48 -1.11
N LEU A 400 -13.91 -19.58 -1.24
CA LEU A 400 -14.04 -20.61 -0.19
C LEU A 400 -12.70 -21.31 0.10
N ILE A 401 -11.91 -21.60 -0.94
CA ILE A 401 -10.57 -22.18 -0.78
C ILE A 401 -9.64 -21.18 -0.08
N LEU A 402 -9.63 -19.92 -0.55
CA LEU A 402 -8.77 -18.88 0.00
C LEU A 402 -9.11 -18.54 1.46
N ILE A 403 -10.39 -18.42 1.85
CA ILE A 403 -10.74 -18.13 3.24
C ILE A 403 -10.33 -19.28 4.18
N THR A 404 -10.45 -20.53 3.72
CA THR A 404 -10.02 -21.71 4.49
C THR A 404 -8.50 -21.71 4.68
N PHE A 405 -7.75 -21.37 3.63
CA PHE A 405 -6.28 -21.28 3.67
C PHE A 405 -5.78 -20.12 4.56
N THR A 406 -6.51 -19.00 4.59
CA THR A 406 -6.08 -17.76 5.27
C THR A 406 -6.65 -17.58 6.68
N ARG A 407 -7.50 -18.50 7.15
CA ARG A 407 -8.19 -18.41 8.45
C ARG A 407 -7.28 -18.11 9.65
N GLU A 408 -6.06 -18.65 9.66
CA GLU A 408 -5.09 -18.51 10.76
C GLU A 408 -4.52 -17.09 10.92
N ILE A 409 -4.62 -16.24 9.88
CA ILE A 409 -4.17 -14.83 9.96
C ILE A 409 -5.15 -13.96 10.74
N HIS A 410 -6.39 -14.41 10.92
CA HIS A 410 -7.42 -13.61 11.58
C HIS A 410 -7.24 -13.71 13.10
N PHE A 411 -6.59 -12.72 13.70
CA PHE A 411 -6.35 -12.68 15.14
C PHE A 411 -7.09 -11.56 15.87
N ARG A 412 -7.60 -10.54 15.17
CA ARG A 412 -8.25 -9.39 15.80
C ARG A 412 -9.63 -9.76 16.34
N LYS A 413 -9.92 -9.35 17.58
CA LYS A 413 -11.18 -9.70 18.27
C LYS A 413 -12.38 -8.89 17.78
N GLN A 414 -12.15 -7.63 17.42
CA GLN A 414 -13.20 -6.68 17.07
C GLN A 414 -12.90 -5.98 15.76
N PHE A 415 -13.96 -5.58 15.04
CA PHE A 415 -13.85 -4.73 13.87
C PHE A 415 -14.02 -3.26 14.27
N VAL A 416 -12.97 -2.45 14.13
CA VAL A 416 -13.07 -1.00 14.26
C VAL A 416 -13.02 -0.36 12.88
N TYR A 417 -14.14 0.24 12.48
CA TYR A 417 -14.29 0.84 11.16
C TYR A 417 -13.81 2.30 11.21
N SER A 418 -12.63 2.56 10.66
CA SER A 418 -12.08 3.92 10.62
C SER A 418 -12.83 4.79 9.61
N MET A 419 -12.86 6.10 9.85
CA MET A 419 -13.61 7.03 8.99
C MET A 419 -13.07 7.07 7.57
N GLU A 420 -11.76 6.93 7.39
CA GLU A 420 -11.14 6.90 6.07
C GLU A 420 -11.55 5.64 5.30
N ASN A 421 -11.72 4.50 5.98
CA ASN A 421 -12.23 3.29 5.33
C ASN A 421 -13.73 3.42 5.03
N ILE A 422 -14.52 4.03 5.92
CA ILE A 422 -15.95 4.29 5.68
C ILE A 422 -16.14 5.16 4.45
N THR A 423 -15.37 6.23 4.30
CA THR A 423 -15.48 7.12 3.14
C THR A 423 -15.09 6.41 1.85
N LEU A 424 -13.98 5.65 1.84
CA LEU A 424 -13.57 4.87 0.66
C LEU A 424 -14.62 3.82 0.26
N ASP A 425 -15.13 3.06 1.21
CA ASP A 425 -16.15 2.03 0.92
C ASP A 425 -17.48 2.67 0.51
N SER A 426 -17.84 3.83 1.07
CA SER A 426 -19.02 4.59 0.64
C SER A 426 -18.90 5.07 -0.80
N ILE A 427 -17.70 5.48 -1.24
CA ILE A 427 -17.42 5.82 -2.64
C ILE A 427 -17.58 4.59 -3.53
N VAL A 428 -17.07 3.42 -3.11
CA VAL A 428 -17.23 2.16 -3.87
C VAL A 428 -18.70 1.76 -3.99
N TYR A 429 -19.46 1.80 -2.89
CA TYR A 429 -20.90 1.52 -2.91
C TYR A 429 -21.66 2.50 -3.80
N PHE A 430 -21.33 3.78 -3.73
CA PHE A 430 -21.94 4.81 -4.57
C PHE A 430 -21.59 4.61 -6.05
N ALA A 431 -20.33 4.29 -6.39
CA ALA A 431 -19.91 4.03 -7.76
C ALA A 431 -20.61 2.79 -8.36
N ILE A 432 -20.68 1.69 -7.60
CA ILE A 432 -21.40 0.48 -8.03
C ILE A 432 -22.89 0.78 -8.16
N GLY A 433 -23.51 1.41 -7.17
CA GLY A 433 -24.94 1.74 -7.18
C GLY A 433 -25.34 2.72 -8.29
N THR A 434 -24.50 3.71 -8.60
CA THR A 434 -24.74 4.61 -9.74
C THR A 434 -24.60 3.88 -11.07
N LEU A 435 -23.56 3.05 -11.23
CA LEU A 435 -23.37 2.22 -12.42
C LEU A 435 -24.56 1.28 -12.63
N THR A 436 -25.07 0.64 -11.59
CA THR A 436 -26.22 -0.27 -11.70
C THR A 436 -27.50 0.47 -12.07
N VAL A 437 -27.73 1.66 -11.52
CA VAL A 437 -28.86 2.50 -11.91
C VAL A 437 -28.76 2.91 -13.38
N ILE A 438 -27.58 3.34 -13.86
CA ILE A 438 -27.35 3.71 -15.26
C ILE A 438 -27.63 2.52 -16.19
N LEU A 439 -27.03 1.36 -15.90
CA LEU A 439 -27.22 0.14 -16.71
C LEU A 439 -28.68 -0.31 -16.69
N SER A 440 -29.37 -0.20 -15.55
CA SER A 440 -30.79 -0.51 -15.44
C SER A 440 -31.64 0.42 -16.33
N VAL A 441 -31.39 1.74 -16.31
CA VAL A 441 -32.13 2.69 -17.16
C VAL A 441 -31.96 2.35 -18.65
N ILE A 442 -30.74 2.01 -19.07
CA ILE A 442 -30.42 1.62 -20.44
C ILE A 442 -31.13 0.32 -20.82
N ASN A 443 -30.94 -0.74 -20.03
CA ASN A 443 -31.42 -2.09 -20.36
C ASN A 443 -32.95 -2.24 -20.25
N TYR A 444 -33.59 -1.53 -19.33
CA TYR A 444 -35.05 -1.54 -19.19
C TYR A 444 -35.75 -0.54 -20.14
N GLY A 445 -35.00 0.19 -20.98
CA GLY A 445 -35.56 1.05 -22.02
C GLY A 445 -36.49 2.15 -21.48
N ILE A 446 -36.18 2.70 -20.30
CA ILE A 446 -37.03 3.70 -19.63
C ILE A 446 -37.03 4.99 -20.47
N LYS A 447 -38.09 5.20 -21.26
CA LYS A 447 -38.27 6.42 -22.06
C LYS A 447 -38.59 7.61 -21.15
N ILE A 448 -37.63 8.51 -20.98
CA ILE A 448 -37.77 9.76 -20.24
C ILE A 448 -38.69 10.69 -21.03
N LYS A 449 -40.00 10.65 -20.76
CA LYS A 449 -41.01 11.40 -21.53
C LYS A 449 -41.09 12.90 -21.25
N ARG A 450 -40.45 13.43 -20.18
CA ARG A 450 -40.42 14.88 -19.88
C ARG A 450 -39.14 15.28 -19.14
N THR A 451 -38.36 16.19 -19.73
CA THR A 451 -37.05 16.67 -19.24
C THR A 451 -37.13 17.74 -18.15
N ARG A 452 -38.29 18.39 -17.92
CA ARG A 452 -38.48 19.42 -16.87
C ARG A 452 -38.50 18.89 -15.44
N TYR A 453 -38.54 17.58 -15.27
CA TYR A 453 -38.58 16.90 -13.97
C TYR A 453 -37.42 15.90 -13.85
N PHE A 454 -36.22 16.27 -14.31
CA PHE A 454 -35.05 15.37 -14.26
C PHE A 454 -34.72 14.87 -12.84
N ILE A 455 -35.05 15.66 -11.81
CA ILE A 455 -34.91 15.30 -10.39
C ILE A 455 -36.05 14.37 -9.91
N LEU A 456 -37.18 14.34 -10.64
CA LEU A 456 -38.35 13.49 -10.39
C LEU A 456 -38.48 12.49 -11.56
N ILE A 457 -37.52 11.56 -11.63
CA ILE A 457 -37.70 10.25 -12.30
C ILE A 457 -39.11 9.71 -11.96
N PRO A 458 -39.82 8.97 -12.83
CA PRO A 458 -41.14 8.42 -12.54
C PRO A 458 -41.05 7.32 -11.46
N PHE A 459 -40.77 7.74 -10.23
CA PHE A 459 -40.55 6.95 -9.04
C PHE A 459 -41.88 6.53 -8.41
N GLU A 460 -42.97 7.27 -8.62
CA GLU A 460 -44.21 7.14 -7.83
C GLU A 460 -44.77 5.70 -7.72
N LYS A 461 -44.60 4.83 -8.72
CA LYS A 461 -45.08 3.43 -8.67
C LYS A 461 -44.03 2.38 -8.25
N SER A 462 -42.74 2.74 -8.16
CA SER A 462 -41.63 1.83 -7.83
C SER A 462 -40.79 2.27 -6.63
N PHE A 463 -40.95 3.51 -6.18
CA PHE A 463 -40.18 4.14 -5.10
C PHE A 463 -40.34 3.42 -3.78
N VAL A 464 -41.57 3.02 -3.45
CA VAL A 464 -41.87 2.29 -2.22
C VAL A 464 -41.09 0.97 -2.18
N ASN A 465 -41.07 0.20 -3.28
CA ASN A 465 -40.32 -1.06 -3.34
C ASN A 465 -38.81 -0.84 -3.26
N ILE A 466 -38.28 0.20 -3.92
CA ILE A 466 -36.86 0.55 -3.85
C ILE A 466 -36.48 0.93 -2.42
N ILE A 467 -37.24 1.81 -1.76
CA ILE A 467 -37.01 2.20 -0.36
C ILE A 467 -37.06 1.00 0.57
N ILE A 468 -38.07 0.13 0.42
CA ILE A 468 -38.21 -1.06 1.26
C ILE A 468 -37.00 -1.98 1.07
N ILE A 469 -36.62 -2.29 -0.17
CA ILE A 469 -35.46 -3.17 -0.46
C ILE A 469 -34.16 -2.54 0.03
N THR A 470 -33.91 -1.26 -0.25
CA THR A 470 -32.73 -0.54 0.24
C THR A 470 -32.71 -0.49 1.77
N GLY A 471 -33.85 -0.29 2.43
CA GLY A 471 -33.99 -0.33 3.89
C GLY A 471 -33.67 -1.71 4.47
N ILE A 472 -34.18 -2.79 3.86
CA ILE A 472 -33.86 -4.17 4.24
C ILE A 472 -32.37 -4.44 4.10
N VAL A 473 -31.75 -4.03 2.99
CA VAL A 473 -30.32 -4.25 2.76
C VAL A 473 -29.47 -3.42 3.72
N TYR A 474 -29.85 -2.17 3.98
CA TYR A 474 -29.21 -1.34 4.99
C TYR A 474 -29.28 -2.01 6.38
N PHE A 475 -30.45 -2.52 6.77
CA PHE A 475 -30.61 -3.16 8.07
C PHE A 475 -29.84 -4.49 8.16
N ALA A 476 -29.86 -5.31 7.10
CA ALA A 476 -29.10 -6.56 7.04
C ALA A 476 -27.59 -6.32 7.11
N THR A 477 -27.08 -5.34 6.34
CA THR A 477 -25.66 -4.95 6.39
C THR A 477 -25.29 -4.30 7.73
N ARG A 478 -26.21 -3.59 8.39
CA ARG A 478 -26.03 -3.07 9.76
C ARG A 478 -25.92 -4.21 10.79
N ILE A 479 -26.77 -5.23 10.71
CA ILE A 479 -26.67 -6.43 11.56
C ILE A 479 -25.33 -7.12 11.36
N LEU A 480 -24.92 -7.32 10.11
CA LEU A 480 -23.62 -7.91 9.80
C LEU A 480 -22.47 -7.05 10.37
N MET A 481 -22.56 -5.72 10.24
CA MET A 481 -21.60 -4.79 10.81
C MET A 481 -21.50 -4.92 12.33
N ASP A 482 -22.63 -5.01 13.04
CA ASP A 482 -22.64 -5.12 14.50
C ASP A 482 -22.11 -6.49 14.97
N TYR A 483 -22.39 -7.57 14.22
CA TYR A 483 -21.74 -8.88 14.44
C TYR A 483 -20.22 -8.81 14.26
N LEU A 484 -19.73 -8.11 13.23
CA LEU A 484 -18.30 -7.95 12.97
C LEU A 484 -17.61 -7.10 14.03
N LYS A 485 -18.26 -6.04 14.52
CA LYS A 485 -17.76 -5.19 15.61
C LYS A 485 -17.59 -5.99 16.90
N GLY A 486 -18.54 -6.86 17.24
CA GLY A 486 -18.52 -7.58 18.50
C GLY A 486 -18.62 -6.65 19.72
N ASN A 487 -18.18 -7.13 20.87
CA ASN A 487 -18.14 -6.32 22.10
C ASN A 487 -16.98 -5.34 22.03
N LYS A 488 -17.27 -4.04 22.20
CA LYS A 488 -16.25 -2.99 22.15
C LYS A 488 -15.39 -3.03 23.42
N GLU A 489 -14.19 -3.58 23.29
CA GLU A 489 -13.15 -3.52 24.33
C GLU A 489 -12.36 -2.20 24.14
N LYS A 490 -12.21 -1.41 25.21
CA LYS A 490 -11.33 -0.23 25.24
C LYS A 490 -9.96 -0.62 25.76
N LEU A 491 -8.93 0.11 25.32
CA LEU A 491 -7.60 0.00 25.91
C LEU A 491 -7.52 0.83 27.19
N GLY A 492 -6.82 0.27 28.19
CA GLY A 492 -6.56 0.91 29.47
C GLY A 492 -7.76 0.94 30.41
N GLU A 493 -7.51 1.48 31.59
CA GLU A 493 -8.46 1.65 32.68
C GLU A 493 -8.68 3.15 32.95
N LYS A 494 -9.83 3.50 33.53
CA LYS A 494 -10.01 4.87 34.03
C LYS A 494 -8.95 5.18 35.08
N LEU A 495 -8.55 6.45 35.17
CA LEU A 495 -7.57 6.91 36.15
C LEU A 495 -7.94 6.47 37.58
N ASN A 496 -7.08 5.64 38.19
CA ASN A 496 -7.02 5.45 39.62
C ASN A 496 -5.89 6.32 40.18
N ARG A 497 -6.25 7.44 40.82
CA ARG A 497 -5.29 8.42 41.32
C ARG A 497 -4.30 7.82 42.32
N GLN A 498 -4.75 6.91 43.17
CA GLN A 498 -3.89 6.31 44.20
C GLN A 498 -2.78 5.48 43.56
N THR A 499 -3.11 4.60 42.62
CA THR A 499 -2.13 3.75 41.92
C THR A 499 -1.12 4.59 41.13
N VAL A 500 -1.58 5.63 40.42
CA VAL A 500 -0.67 6.52 39.69
C VAL A 500 0.26 7.29 40.64
N LEU A 501 -0.25 7.79 41.77
CA LEU A 501 0.56 8.44 42.79
C LEU A 501 1.60 7.48 43.40
N GLU A 502 1.24 6.23 43.67
CA GLU A 502 2.15 5.21 44.18
C GLU A 502 3.31 4.97 43.20
N ILE A 503 3.04 4.83 41.90
CA ILE A 503 4.08 4.68 40.87
C ILE A 503 4.97 5.93 40.79
N LEU A 504 4.37 7.12 40.76
CA LEU A 504 5.10 8.40 40.64
C LEU A 504 5.98 8.68 41.87
N ASN A 505 5.57 8.24 43.06
CA ASN A 505 6.34 8.41 44.29
C ASN A 505 7.43 7.35 44.46
N LYS A 506 7.20 6.12 43.97
CA LYS A 506 8.13 4.99 44.09
C LYS A 506 9.29 5.07 43.11
N TYR A 507 9.08 5.59 41.90
CA TYR A 507 10.06 5.58 40.82
C TYR A 507 10.44 6.98 40.33
N ASP A 508 11.66 7.10 39.81
CA ASP A 508 12.16 8.32 39.18
C ASP A 508 11.52 8.54 37.80
N CYS A 509 10.36 9.19 37.81
CA CYS A 509 9.56 9.53 36.63
C CYS A 509 10.00 10.88 36.03
N TYR A 510 9.34 11.34 34.96
CA TYR A 510 9.51 12.69 34.44
C TYR A 510 8.48 13.65 35.03
N ALA A 511 8.75 14.96 35.05
CA ALA A 511 7.79 15.96 35.52
C ALA A 511 6.50 15.95 34.67
N GLU A 512 6.66 15.70 33.37
CA GLU A 512 5.65 15.35 32.37
C GLU A 512 4.58 14.38 32.90
N SER A 513 5.00 13.36 33.65
CA SER A 513 4.16 12.23 34.04
C SER A 513 3.04 12.60 35.01
N ALA A 514 3.16 13.72 35.72
CA ALA A 514 2.11 14.23 36.61
C ALA A 514 0.84 14.65 35.84
N LEU A 515 0.92 14.89 34.52
CA LEU A 515 -0.25 15.16 33.68
C LEU A 515 -1.23 13.98 33.61
N ALA A 516 -0.80 12.77 34.00
CA ALA A 516 -1.68 11.61 34.15
C ALA A 516 -2.77 11.85 35.22
N LEU A 517 -2.49 12.68 36.24
CA LEU A 517 -3.37 12.90 37.39
C LEU A 517 -4.52 13.89 37.11
N VAL A 518 -4.51 14.56 35.95
CA VAL A 518 -5.52 15.54 35.53
C VAL A 518 -6.91 14.90 35.44
N GLY A 519 -6.99 13.63 35.02
CA GLY A 519 -8.25 12.87 34.93
C GLY A 519 -8.95 12.90 33.57
N ASP A 520 -8.31 13.46 32.54
CA ASP A 520 -8.79 13.52 31.15
C ASP A 520 -8.24 12.40 30.25
N LYS A 521 -7.43 11.50 30.82
CA LYS A 521 -6.77 10.38 30.13
C LYS A 521 -7.06 9.07 30.86
N ASP A 522 -7.25 8.01 30.10
CA ASP A 522 -7.23 6.64 30.61
C ASP A 522 -5.76 6.20 30.80
N ILE A 523 -5.53 5.20 31.64
CA ILE A 523 -4.19 4.72 31.98
C ILE A 523 -4.04 3.26 31.55
N TYR A 524 -2.99 2.97 30.79
CA TYR A 524 -2.59 1.61 30.46
C TYR A 524 -1.42 1.19 31.36
N TYR A 525 -1.62 0.16 32.18
CA TYR A 525 -0.63 -0.34 33.12
C TYR A 525 0.11 -1.56 32.55
N TYR A 526 1.35 -1.72 32.98
CA TYR A 526 2.07 -2.99 32.88
C TYR A 526 2.18 -3.62 34.27
N GLU A 527 1.81 -4.89 34.35
CA GLU A 527 1.94 -5.72 35.54
C GLU A 527 3.14 -6.66 35.38
N ASN A 528 3.97 -6.75 36.41
CA ASN A 528 5.09 -7.70 36.44
C ASN A 528 4.59 -9.14 36.69
N GLU A 529 5.53 -10.11 36.71
CA GLU A 529 5.21 -11.53 36.95
C GLU A 529 4.55 -11.79 38.32
N ASN A 530 4.70 -10.87 39.27
CA ASN A 530 4.09 -10.93 40.60
C ASN A 530 2.72 -10.21 40.67
N GLY A 531 2.21 -9.67 39.56
CA GLY A 531 0.95 -8.93 39.50
C GLY A 531 1.02 -7.48 39.99
N GLU A 532 2.21 -6.93 40.24
CA GLU A 532 2.37 -5.54 40.66
C GLU A 532 2.42 -4.59 39.45
N LYS A 533 1.66 -3.50 39.50
CA LYS A 533 1.69 -2.41 38.51
C LYS A 533 2.97 -1.58 38.66
N THR A 534 3.97 -1.78 37.79
CA THR A 534 5.30 -1.15 37.92
C THR A 534 5.49 0.08 37.04
N CYS A 535 4.83 0.13 35.88
CA CYS A 535 4.87 1.26 34.97
C CYS A 535 3.55 1.42 34.21
N ALA A 536 3.35 2.61 33.64
CA ALA A 536 2.11 2.97 32.97
C ALA A 536 2.32 4.01 31.85
N MET A 537 1.31 4.14 30.99
CA MET A 537 1.18 5.18 29.96
C MET A 537 -0.19 5.85 30.03
N SER A 538 -0.21 7.16 29.78
CA SER A 538 -1.47 7.90 29.65
C SER A 538 -1.97 7.83 28.21
N ILE A 539 -3.24 7.46 28.03
CA ILE A 539 -3.84 7.26 26.71
C ILE A 539 -5.22 7.94 26.59
N CYS A 540 -5.61 8.26 25.37
CA CYS A 540 -6.96 8.70 25.04
C CYS A 540 -7.43 7.99 23.77
N THR A 541 -8.58 7.32 23.84
CA THR A 541 -9.15 6.62 22.68
C THR A 541 -10.13 7.53 21.94
N TYR A 542 -9.79 7.90 20.70
CA TYR A 542 -10.67 8.62 19.79
C TYR A 542 -10.95 7.80 18.53
N ARG A 543 -12.18 7.27 18.43
CA ARG A 543 -12.62 6.36 17.35
C ARG A 543 -11.76 5.10 17.25
N ASP A 544 -10.95 4.98 16.21
CA ASP A 544 -10.00 3.89 15.98
C ASP A 544 -8.56 4.23 16.39
N ARG A 545 -8.32 5.46 16.83
CA ARG A 545 -7.00 5.95 17.22
C ARG A 545 -6.86 5.95 18.74
N VAL A 546 -5.70 5.54 19.22
CA VAL A 546 -5.35 5.64 20.65
C VAL A 546 -4.14 6.56 20.78
N LEU A 547 -4.39 7.77 21.24
CA LEU A 547 -3.36 8.79 21.45
C LEU A 547 -2.64 8.48 22.75
N VAL A 548 -1.34 8.24 22.68
CA VAL A 548 -0.45 8.05 23.83
C VAL A 548 0.24 9.37 24.13
N MET A 549 0.12 9.86 25.36
CA MET A 549 0.70 11.12 25.80
C MET A 549 2.06 10.89 26.45
N GLY A 550 3.11 11.37 25.79
CA GLY A 550 4.49 11.34 26.28
C GLY A 550 5.06 9.93 26.41
N ASP A 551 6.18 9.84 27.15
CA ASP A 551 6.82 8.56 27.45
C ASP A 551 6.10 7.82 28.60
N ALA A 552 6.37 6.52 28.71
CA ALA A 552 5.96 5.74 29.87
C ALA A 552 6.56 6.29 31.18
N PHE A 553 5.86 6.06 32.30
CA PHE A 553 6.30 6.45 33.64
C PHE A 553 6.26 5.26 34.60
N GLY A 554 7.17 5.25 35.59
CA GLY A 554 7.37 4.14 36.52
C GLY A 554 8.75 3.48 36.37
N LYS A 555 8.81 2.16 36.57
CA LYS A 555 10.05 1.38 36.50
C LYS A 555 10.61 1.30 35.07
N LYS A 556 11.79 1.90 34.85
CA LYS A 556 12.40 2.07 33.51
C LYS A 556 12.72 0.75 32.80
N GLU A 557 13.05 -0.31 33.55
CA GLU A 557 13.37 -1.62 32.96
C GLU A 557 12.16 -2.27 32.26
N ASP A 558 10.95 -1.93 32.69
CA ASP A 558 9.71 -2.55 32.21
C ASP A 558 9.10 -1.79 31.01
N PHE A 559 9.62 -0.61 30.65
CA PHE A 559 9.04 0.24 29.60
C PHE A 559 8.99 -0.45 28.23
N LYS A 560 9.99 -1.25 27.87
CA LYS A 560 9.99 -1.99 26.59
C LYS A 560 8.84 -2.99 26.57
N LYS A 561 8.69 -3.80 27.62
CA LYS A 561 7.62 -4.80 27.75
C LYS A 561 6.24 -4.12 27.76
N LEU A 562 6.12 -2.98 28.44
CA LEU A 562 4.89 -2.19 28.46
C LEU A 562 4.49 -1.74 27.06
N ILE A 563 5.43 -1.20 26.26
CA ILE A 563 5.14 -0.72 24.91
C ILE A 563 4.82 -1.90 23.99
N GLU A 564 5.55 -3.02 24.08
CA GLU A 564 5.28 -4.24 23.33
C GLU A 564 3.87 -4.78 23.60
N ASN A 565 3.49 -4.91 24.87
CA ASN A 565 2.16 -5.34 25.29
C ASN A 565 1.09 -4.38 24.76
N PHE A 566 1.31 -3.07 24.93
CA PHE A 566 0.37 -2.05 24.48
C PHE A 566 0.14 -2.10 22.96
N VAL A 567 1.21 -2.15 22.16
CA VAL A 567 1.10 -2.23 20.69
C VAL A 567 0.41 -3.53 20.27
N THR A 568 0.76 -4.64 20.91
CA THR A 568 0.16 -5.96 20.63
C THR A 568 -1.32 -5.99 20.97
N ASP A 569 -1.72 -5.45 22.11
CA ASP A 569 -3.12 -5.40 22.54
C ASP A 569 -3.93 -4.41 21.70
N ALA A 570 -3.35 -3.27 21.33
CA ALA A 570 -3.96 -2.35 20.38
C ALA A 570 -4.26 -3.03 19.05
N ASP A 571 -3.31 -3.80 18.50
CA ASP A 571 -3.49 -4.51 17.24
C ASP A 571 -4.54 -5.63 17.35
N LYS A 572 -4.53 -6.42 18.45
CA LYS A 572 -5.59 -7.41 18.73
C LYS A 572 -6.98 -6.78 18.78
N LEU A 573 -7.09 -5.56 19.30
CA LEU A 573 -8.33 -4.79 19.41
C LEU A 573 -8.61 -3.90 18.19
N CYS A 574 -7.81 -4.00 17.13
CA CYS A 574 -7.98 -3.24 15.89
C CYS A 574 -7.92 -1.71 16.10
N TYR A 575 -7.18 -1.24 17.10
CA TYR A 575 -6.86 0.17 17.30
C TYR A 575 -5.52 0.52 16.65
N ASN A 576 -5.36 1.79 16.28
CA ASN A 576 -4.14 2.35 15.72
C ASN A 576 -3.53 3.36 16.71
N PRO A 577 -2.50 2.99 17.47
CA PRO A 577 -1.87 3.92 18.40
C PRO A 577 -1.15 5.08 17.70
N VAL A 578 -1.11 6.23 18.36
CA VAL A 578 -0.39 7.42 17.93
C VAL A 578 0.37 7.98 19.13
N PHE A 579 1.70 7.99 19.06
CA PHE A 579 2.56 8.47 20.14
C PHE A 579 2.84 9.96 19.97
N TYR A 580 2.49 10.75 20.99
CA TYR A 580 2.59 12.20 20.97
C TYR A 580 3.61 12.68 22.00
N GLU A 581 4.51 13.59 21.60
CA GLU A 581 5.58 14.15 22.47
C GLU A 581 6.51 13.11 23.13
N ILE A 582 6.86 12.05 22.39
CA ILE A 582 7.84 11.05 22.84
C ILE A 582 9.29 11.51 22.65
N LYS A 583 10.18 10.99 23.49
CA LYS A 583 11.63 11.23 23.41
C LYS A 583 12.31 10.36 22.35
N GLU A 584 13.50 10.80 21.91
CA GLU A 584 14.32 10.13 20.90
C GLU A 584 14.60 8.65 21.22
N ASN A 585 14.90 8.32 22.48
CA ASN A 585 15.15 6.94 22.90
C ASN A 585 13.95 6.00 22.64
N GLN A 586 12.72 6.49 22.82
CA GLN A 586 11.51 5.70 22.57
C GLN A 586 11.22 5.59 21.06
N THR A 587 11.63 6.57 20.24
CA THR A 587 11.46 6.51 18.78
C THR A 587 12.22 5.34 18.16
N ILE A 588 13.46 5.08 18.61
CA ILE A 588 14.27 3.95 18.11
C ILE A 588 13.53 2.62 18.32
N TYR A 589 12.92 2.44 19.49
CA TYR A 589 12.19 1.21 19.80
C TYR A 589 10.87 1.09 19.01
N LEU A 590 10.13 2.18 18.84
CA LEU A 590 8.89 2.17 18.07
C LEU A 590 9.12 1.96 16.57
N HIS A 591 10.32 2.26 16.06
CA HIS A 591 10.69 1.99 14.68
C HIS A 591 10.59 0.48 14.36
N ASP A 592 10.96 -0.38 15.31
CA ASP A 592 10.89 -1.84 15.15
C ASP A 592 9.45 -2.35 14.99
N PHE A 593 8.45 -1.60 15.48
CA PHE A 593 7.03 -1.88 15.28
C PHE A 593 6.44 -1.24 14.02
N GLY A 594 7.27 -0.62 13.17
CA GLY A 594 6.87 -0.02 11.90
C GLY A 594 6.25 1.38 12.02
N TYR A 595 6.50 2.10 13.12
CA TYR A 595 6.05 3.49 13.27
C TYR A 595 6.91 4.45 12.43
N SER A 596 6.27 5.50 11.93
CA SER A 596 6.92 6.64 11.29
C SER A 596 6.94 7.84 12.23
N PHE A 597 7.95 8.69 12.13
CA PHE A 597 8.18 9.79 13.07
C PHE A 597 8.19 11.14 12.35
N ILE A 598 7.65 12.15 13.02
CA ILE A 598 7.70 13.56 12.60
C ILE A 598 8.19 14.36 13.79
N LYS A 599 9.21 15.21 13.60
CA LYS A 599 9.69 16.11 14.66
C LYS A 599 8.60 17.11 15.01
N PHE A 600 8.03 16.98 16.20
CA PHE A 600 6.96 17.85 16.68
C PHE A 600 7.50 19.17 17.24
N GLY A 601 8.59 19.11 18.01
CA GLY A 601 9.20 20.28 18.64
C GLY A 601 10.39 19.93 19.53
N GLU A 602 10.86 20.91 20.29
CA GLU A 602 11.95 20.77 21.25
C GLU A 602 11.51 21.31 22.62
N LYS A 603 11.86 20.62 23.71
CA LYS A 603 11.56 21.06 25.09
C LYS A 603 12.79 21.66 25.73
N ALA A 604 12.76 22.96 26.01
CA ALA A 604 13.86 23.68 26.64
C ALA A 604 14.19 23.11 28.03
N LYS A 605 15.45 22.69 28.22
CA LYS A 605 15.96 22.18 29.50
C LYS A 605 17.04 23.11 30.03
N VAL A 606 16.88 23.56 31.28
CA VAL A 606 17.87 24.40 31.97
C VAL A 606 18.52 23.56 33.07
N LYS A 607 19.84 23.39 32.99
CA LYS A 607 20.62 22.69 34.02
C LYS A 607 20.85 23.66 35.18
N LEU A 608 20.14 23.44 36.29
CA LEU A 608 20.14 24.35 37.44
C LEU A 608 21.52 24.49 38.09
N SER A 609 22.36 23.45 38.09
CA SER A 609 23.73 23.50 38.63
C SER A 609 24.62 24.53 37.92
N ASP A 610 24.31 24.82 36.65
CA ASP A 610 25.10 25.71 35.81
C ASP A 610 24.40 27.07 35.66
N PHE A 611 23.26 27.26 36.34
CA PHE A 611 22.43 28.44 36.21
C PHE A 611 22.83 29.48 37.25
N VAL A 612 23.51 30.53 36.79
CA VAL A 612 23.91 31.67 37.62
C VAL A 612 23.28 32.94 37.06
N MET A 613 22.67 33.74 37.94
CA MET A 613 22.01 34.99 37.57
C MET A 613 23.00 36.12 37.31
N GLU A 614 24.24 36.02 37.78
CA GLU A 614 25.30 37.01 37.60
C GLU A 614 25.92 36.98 36.19
N GLY A 615 26.67 38.03 35.84
CA GLY A 615 27.38 38.11 34.56
C GLY A 615 26.60 38.72 33.38
N PRO A 616 27.25 38.91 32.22
CA PRO A 616 26.68 39.67 31.10
C PRO A 616 25.54 38.93 30.38
N LYS A 617 25.62 37.60 30.26
CA LYS A 617 24.63 36.77 29.53
C LYS A 617 23.22 36.83 30.12
N ARG A 618 23.06 37.18 31.40
CA ARG A 618 21.77 37.23 32.12
C ARG A 618 21.32 38.64 32.51
N LYS A 619 21.93 39.67 31.94
CA LYS A 619 21.60 41.08 32.19
C LYS A 619 20.11 41.38 31.94
N SER A 620 19.51 40.79 30.90
CA SER A 620 18.09 41.00 30.58
C SER A 620 17.18 40.42 31.66
N GLN A 621 17.40 39.18 32.12
CA GLN A 621 16.59 38.57 33.18
C GLN A 621 16.72 39.34 34.51
N ARG A 622 17.93 39.76 34.90
CA ARG A 622 18.12 40.58 36.11
C ARG A 622 17.36 41.91 36.06
N ASN A 623 17.37 42.58 34.89
CA ASN A 623 16.64 43.83 34.73
C ASN A 623 15.12 43.63 34.88
N VAL A 624 14.58 42.50 34.41
CA VAL A 624 13.17 42.13 34.59
C VAL A 624 12.85 41.91 36.07
N ILE A 625 13.68 41.15 36.80
CA ILE A 625 13.48 40.90 38.24
C ILE A 625 13.51 42.21 39.03
N LYS A 626 14.51 43.08 38.80
CA LYS A 626 14.57 44.42 39.44
C LYS A 626 13.34 45.27 39.15
N LYS A 627 12.75 45.14 37.95
CA LYS A 627 11.51 45.84 37.60
C LYS A 627 10.31 45.30 38.38
N PHE A 628 10.26 43.99 38.62
CA PHE A 628 9.21 43.37 39.44
C PHE A 628 9.36 43.75 40.92
N GLU A 629 10.58 43.74 41.46
CA GLU A 629 10.87 44.21 42.81
C GLU A 629 10.43 45.68 43.01
N LYS A 630 10.77 46.56 42.06
CA LYS A 630 10.32 47.97 42.09
C LYS A 630 8.80 48.15 42.05
N LYS A 631 8.08 47.16 41.51
CA LYS A 631 6.61 47.16 41.47
C LYS A 631 5.98 46.54 42.73
N GLY A 632 6.77 46.03 43.67
CA GLY A 632 6.25 45.40 44.90
C GLY A 632 5.71 43.99 44.68
N LEU A 633 6.06 43.32 43.57
CA LEU A 633 5.64 41.94 43.31
C LEU A 633 6.45 40.99 44.20
N SER A 634 5.77 40.09 44.90
CA SER A 634 6.39 39.04 45.72
C SER A 634 6.12 37.65 45.17
N PHE A 635 7.02 36.70 45.44
CA PHE A 635 6.94 35.31 45.00
C PHE A 635 6.85 34.38 46.21
N GLU A 636 5.93 33.42 46.17
CA GLU A 636 5.71 32.45 47.24
C GLU A 636 5.39 31.06 46.67
N ILE A 637 5.86 30.00 47.33
CA ILE A 637 5.45 28.62 47.02
C ILE A 637 4.54 28.13 48.15
N VAL A 638 3.27 27.89 47.83
CA VAL A 638 2.29 27.34 48.76
C VAL A 638 2.17 25.82 48.55
N SER A 639 1.91 25.09 49.63
CA SER A 639 1.76 23.62 49.61
C SER A 639 0.35 23.21 50.05
N PRO A 640 -0.17 22.07 49.54
CA PRO A 640 -1.47 21.56 49.98
C PRO A 640 -1.44 21.11 51.45
N PRO A 641 -2.58 21.06 52.16
CA PRO A 641 -3.95 21.28 51.67
C PRO A 641 -4.30 22.76 51.49
N TYR A 642 -5.18 23.05 50.52
CA TYR A 642 -5.66 24.40 50.24
C TYR A 642 -7.09 24.58 50.76
N GLN A 643 -7.39 25.77 51.29
CA GLN A 643 -8.74 26.17 51.69
C GLN A 643 -9.61 26.47 50.46
N ASP A 644 -10.93 26.32 50.59
CA ASP A 644 -11.86 26.50 49.48
C ASP A 644 -11.91 27.96 48.97
N ASP A 645 -11.82 28.94 49.86
CA ASP A 645 -11.74 30.38 49.50
C ASP A 645 -10.56 30.67 48.55
N PHE A 646 -9.41 30.03 48.81
CA PHE A 646 -8.24 30.16 47.96
C PHE A 646 -8.46 29.51 46.59
N MET A 647 -9.17 28.37 46.53
CA MET A 647 -9.51 27.73 45.27
C MET A 647 -10.50 28.56 44.43
N GLU A 648 -11.46 29.23 45.07
CA GLU A 648 -12.36 30.17 44.39
C GLU A 648 -11.61 31.36 43.80
N GLU A 649 -10.63 31.90 44.53
CA GLU A 649 -9.78 32.98 44.02
C GLU A 649 -8.97 32.54 42.79
N LEU A 650 -8.34 31.35 42.85
CA LEU A 650 -7.64 30.77 41.71
C LEU A 650 -8.56 30.54 40.51
N LYS A 651 -9.81 30.16 40.75
CA LYS A 651 -10.80 29.99 39.69
C LYS A 651 -11.11 31.31 39.00
N LYS A 652 -11.32 32.40 39.75
CA LYS A 652 -11.52 33.74 39.19
C LYS A 652 -10.34 34.18 38.33
N ILE A 653 -9.11 33.88 38.76
CA ILE A 653 -7.89 34.16 37.99
C ILE A 653 -7.84 33.33 36.71
N SER A 654 -8.16 32.04 36.79
CA SER A 654 -8.22 31.13 35.64
C SER A 654 -9.27 31.58 34.62
N ASP A 655 -10.47 31.95 35.07
CA ASP A 655 -11.56 32.42 34.23
C ASP A 655 -11.20 33.74 33.52
N SER A 656 -10.57 34.66 34.27
CA SER A 656 -10.02 35.92 33.72
C SER A 656 -8.93 35.66 32.68
N TRP A 657 -8.05 34.68 32.93
CA TRP A 657 -7.02 34.28 31.96
C TRP A 657 -7.62 33.66 30.70
N LEU A 658 -8.66 32.84 30.83
CA LEU A 658 -9.33 32.23 29.69
C LEU A 658 -10.00 33.29 28.81
N ASP A 659 -10.58 34.34 29.40
CA ASP A 659 -11.21 35.46 28.69
C ASP A 659 -12.21 34.96 27.61
N GLY A 660 -13.07 34.03 28.02
CA GLY A 660 -14.05 33.38 27.14
C GLY A 660 -13.49 32.31 26.18
N ARG A 661 -12.18 32.04 26.18
CA ARG A 661 -11.58 30.94 25.40
C ARG A 661 -11.91 29.58 26.02
N ILE A 662 -12.03 28.58 25.16
CA ILE A 662 -12.21 27.18 25.60
C ILE A 662 -10.89 26.68 26.19
N GLU A 663 -10.97 26.13 27.39
CA GLU A 663 -9.83 25.54 28.09
C GLU A 663 -9.32 24.30 27.36
N LYS A 664 -7.99 24.17 27.25
CA LYS A 664 -7.34 23.04 26.55
C LYS A 664 -6.90 21.98 27.56
N GLY A 665 -6.93 20.71 27.13
CA GLY A 665 -6.47 19.58 27.94
C GLY A 665 -5.52 18.66 27.19
N PHE A 666 -5.49 17.39 27.60
CA PHE A 666 -4.67 16.30 27.09
C PHE A 666 -3.16 16.49 27.33
N SER A 667 -2.53 17.39 26.58
CA SER A 667 -1.10 17.72 26.70
C SER A 667 -0.82 18.87 27.68
N LEU A 668 -1.88 19.57 28.10
CA LEU A 668 -1.84 20.65 29.07
C LEU A 668 -2.72 20.29 30.28
N GLY A 669 -2.34 20.81 31.45
CA GLY A 669 -3.24 20.83 32.60
C GLY A 669 -4.30 21.91 32.42
N PHE A 670 -5.45 21.70 33.05
CA PHE A 670 -6.54 22.66 33.15
C PHE A 670 -6.95 22.85 34.61
N PHE A 671 -7.82 23.83 34.89
CA PHE A 671 -8.34 24.08 36.22
C PHE A 671 -9.20 22.90 36.70
N ASN A 672 -8.58 22.01 37.47
CA ASN A 672 -9.23 20.89 38.11
C ASN A 672 -8.81 20.88 39.58
N GLU A 673 -9.76 21.11 40.47
CA GLU A 673 -9.49 21.28 41.90
C GLU A 673 -8.79 20.06 42.50
N ASP A 674 -9.25 18.85 42.16
CA ASP A 674 -8.62 17.61 42.63
C ASP A 674 -7.16 17.52 42.16
N TYR A 675 -6.86 17.89 40.90
CA TYR A 675 -5.50 17.88 40.35
C TYR A 675 -4.62 19.00 40.91
N LEU A 676 -5.20 20.14 41.28
CA LEU A 676 -4.48 21.27 41.90
C LEU A 676 -4.16 21.01 43.36
N LYS A 677 -5.05 20.34 44.10
CA LYS A 677 -4.85 19.95 45.51
C LYS A 677 -3.72 18.92 45.72
N LEU A 678 -3.18 18.32 44.66
CA LEU A 678 -2.13 17.29 44.74
C LEU A 678 -0.69 17.83 44.80
N CYS A 679 -0.44 19.08 44.39
CA CYS A 679 0.92 19.60 44.26
C CYS A 679 1.07 21.04 44.80
N PRO A 680 2.30 21.44 45.17
CA PRO A 680 2.61 22.83 45.48
C PRO A 680 2.28 23.75 44.29
N MET A 681 1.99 25.02 44.59
CA MET A 681 1.74 26.06 43.58
C MET A 681 2.65 27.26 43.82
N ALA A 682 3.15 27.84 42.75
CA ALA A 682 3.96 29.05 42.80
C ALA A 682 3.08 30.27 42.48
N LEU A 683 3.09 31.24 43.38
CA LEU A 683 2.25 32.43 43.33
C LEU A 683 3.12 33.67 43.16
N VAL A 684 2.60 34.62 42.39
CA VAL A 684 3.11 35.99 42.31
C VAL A 684 2.02 36.91 42.85
N LYS A 685 2.29 37.61 43.95
CA LYS A 685 1.35 38.54 44.59
C LYS A 685 1.72 39.98 44.23
N ASP A 686 0.72 40.80 43.95
CA ASP A 686 0.86 42.24 43.69
C ASP A 686 0.34 43.03 44.89
N GLY A 687 1.19 43.16 45.92
CA GLY A 687 0.83 43.81 47.19
C GLY A 687 -0.44 43.22 47.82
N GLU A 688 -1.49 44.04 47.89
CA GLU A 688 -2.78 43.72 48.52
C GLU A 688 -3.85 43.18 47.54
N LYS A 689 -3.47 42.84 46.29
CA LYS A 689 -4.41 42.46 45.21
C LYS A 689 -4.22 41.03 44.71
N ASN A 690 -5.27 40.54 44.02
CA ASN A 690 -5.43 39.17 43.51
C ASN A 690 -4.12 38.61 42.89
N PRO A 691 -3.67 37.42 43.31
CA PRO A 691 -2.44 36.81 42.83
C PRO A 691 -2.52 36.43 41.35
N CYS A 692 -1.38 36.40 40.67
CA CYS A 692 -1.20 35.64 39.44
C CYS A 692 -0.47 34.33 39.80
N PHE A 693 -0.89 33.19 39.24
CA PHE A 693 -0.30 31.90 39.61
C PHE A 693 0.30 31.15 38.41
N LEU A 694 1.27 30.30 38.71
CA LEU A 694 1.87 29.34 37.79
C LEU A 694 1.95 27.98 38.49
N LYS A 695 1.44 26.92 37.83
CA LYS A 695 1.43 25.56 38.41
C LYS A 695 2.84 24.96 38.39
N TYR A 696 3.55 25.08 39.51
CA TYR A 696 4.87 24.48 39.68
C TYR A 696 4.75 22.96 39.91
N ASN A 697 4.88 22.18 38.83
CA ASN A 697 5.08 20.74 38.94
C ASN A 697 6.51 20.46 39.43
N ALA A 698 6.78 20.71 40.71
CA ALA A 698 7.86 20.02 41.40
C ALA A 698 7.56 18.53 41.26
N HIS A 699 8.58 17.71 40.94
CA HIS A 699 8.47 16.29 41.23
C HIS A 699 7.85 16.13 42.62
N LEU A 700 6.91 15.18 42.77
CA LEU A 700 6.36 14.71 44.05
C LEU A 700 7.47 14.08 44.93
N ARG A 701 8.60 14.77 45.10
CA ARG A 701 9.63 14.49 46.08
C ARG A 701 9.07 14.95 47.43
N ARG A 702 8.24 14.10 48.02
CA ARG A 702 8.05 14.11 49.48
C ARG A 702 9.28 13.56 50.24
N ASN A 703 10.29 13.01 49.54
CA ASN A 703 11.44 12.34 50.16
C ASN A 703 12.81 12.91 49.76
N LEU A 704 13.01 14.23 49.88
CA LEU A 704 14.33 14.73 50.28
C LEU A 704 14.08 15.72 51.40
N GLY A 705 14.55 15.34 52.59
CA GLY A 705 14.27 16.04 53.84
C GLY A 705 14.46 17.55 53.75
N ASN A 706 13.61 18.23 54.51
CA ASN A 706 13.90 19.51 55.14
C ASN A 706 15.42 19.69 55.33
N ASN A 707 16.02 20.69 54.66
CA ASN A 707 17.21 21.46 55.10
C ASN A 707 18.02 22.16 53.98
N ARG A 708 17.54 22.35 52.76
CA ARG A 708 18.33 23.09 51.73
C ARG A 708 17.60 24.16 50.92
N PHE A 709 16.60 24.83 51.49
CA PHE A 709 15.95 25.97 50.81
C PHE A 709 15.99 27.30 51.59
N ASN A 710 16.84 27.41 52.62
CA ASN A 710 17.06 28.69 53.32
C ASN A 710 18.18 29.55 52.72
N GLU A 711 18.80 29.16 51.61
CA GLU A 711 19.86 29.96 50.96
C GLU A 711 19.79 29.82 49.43
N ILE A 712 18.85 30.50 48.77
CA ILE A 712 18.98 31.01 47.38
C ILE A 712 18.23 32.34 47.28
#